data_AF-A0A0N0DIC3-F1
#
_entry.id   AF-A0A0N0DIC3-F1
#
_cell.length_a   1.000
_cell.length_b   1.000
_cell.length_c   1.000
_cell.angle_alpha   90.00
_cell.angle_beta   90.00
_cell.angle_gamma   90.00
#
_symmetry.space_group_name_H-M   'P 1'
#
loop_
_entity.id
_entity.type
_entity.pdbx_description
1 polymer ?
#
loop_
_entity_poly.entity_id
_entity_poly.type
_entity_poly.pdbx_seq_one_letter_code
_entity_poly.pdbx_strand_id
1 'polypeptide(L)'
;MLRSATRELRRGWQVSQQVVTQARTTHYPISRHSRRLSSTFDSIESAILERRHGHNGSPSKAELRAELKKQLKRDRDCGNTTGQEADEIEAAILQRHTEAHRASLNPEARRNLVNERQDKGTEQLEFPSNYLRTRIERKLKMQKGWADQSPVTLLRRYLAIDDPEPGIQKSIAGVRSMRLPIILMQMHIRRQVEADPIGMKEIAEALPPEEEWQRLMGIMEYNGHTQESLSQYIDILFAKTDEERCHLFMADSNAKPVFIFGYLLRLGSGISQVSTLDNLLEYFKRRLKTTAEKKRVTSVRSYIEGRARNQMQRFSTQEAMENMERLAFHCRRIEPRRLVALAETIADFIVDLGANSHSSSELFTTDEISAEAYHAQCKFFNAALGAIASRMGSGAEHKAIPYAYIWAAQRVLLAMSDSLSQPLAVDRSGFQAIRAVLAGMPKNRDEMHAASRHSKLWPPYLTPGDGIDEAMDAEESWSRVVRAGMMMQEAGFPKQEVDEVIDILYGLAPDGSPTIQQRIQINPDRKMSAWAASIRATRNSHEAWQRFRNPPEPGMKPGALEYAAMFQRLYAREADPQRGTLPGDNHLNYPMDEETNLTELEKLRLQPPTPGELYGMMREEGIRPDEQCLRILVSNAENIAEAHRYLEDGSTARKNYAELTTAFPSTKSLKRTPLPLFSAYMECLSKIPNLGGRNLLRAVRLAERRLSGKNANWSAFVWAPILKHLGQHHCRLRLTLEAQLRLLLYVMDHIDAEKSMNLAIVDQLAKTLRKIIRREVETLAATLPMGNADKNSFAHHYEIQAIEAGKNSKYTRNTQELTALSMFEIIGERMKGLFYSVVVKERQRSRPEDSLHVSHVDMMRARRDPVMPSVAHNLVLALAFAGQIRAISDLMKWLIQEWSSPALQEEIQDMGELPQDLDMIETLCAFRAFAEPLVRPRKVEQVMGGVMENGVWEWPDDSVVEKYIESHGNGVKELRDVVIWARDRFLYHRNNRITDVHDLNLDWTKTQQRNLREQLDVVNELRRKVFATDNDELMEEEEEDEEANEEAETMEWEEAEEREEKAVRDQAA
;
A
#
# COMPACT_ATOMS: atom_id res chain seq x y z
N MET A 1 49.02 7.05 33.88
CA MET A 1 49.40 7.19 32.46
C MET A 1 48.38 6.64 31.46
N LEU A 2 47.64 5.55 31.71
CA LEU A 2 46.51 5.14 30.83
C LEU A 2 45.21 5.95 30.97
N ARG A 3 45.15 6.92 31.89
CA ARG A 3 44.08 7.94 31.97
C ARG A 3 44.45 9.29 31.33
N SER A 4 45.67 9.42 30.82
CA SER A 4 46.15 10.61 30.11
C SER A 4 46.01 10.46 28.58
N ALA A 5 46.13 9.24 28.05
CA ALA A 5 45.97 8.96 26.63
C ALA A 5 44.51 9.13 26.11
N THR A 6 43.52 9.08 27.01
CA THR A 6 42.09 9.29 26.68
C THR A 6 41.68 10.76 26.64
N ARG A 7 42.55 11.71 27.02
CA ARG A 7 42.25 13.16 26.97
C ARG A 7 42.79 13.87 25.74
N GLU A 8 43.81 13.34 25.08
CA GLU A 8 44.40 13.97 23.88
C GLU A 8 43.74 13.55 22.57
N LEU A 9 43.07 12.39 22.51
CA LEU A 9 42.31 11.94 21.32
C LEU A 9 40.98 12.69 21.10
N ARG A 10 40.69 13.75 21.87
CA ARG A 10 39.49 14.61 21.70
C ARG A 10 39.78 16.01 21.17
N ARG A 11 41.01 16.31 20.74
CA ARG A 11 41.33 17.63 20.16
C ARG A 11 42.05 17.50 18.83
N GLY A 12 41.33 17.83 17.77
CA GLY A 12 41.87 18.18 16.47
C GLY A 12 42.00 17.01 15.51
N TRP A 13 41.07 16.93 14.56
CA TRP A 13 41.36 17.19 13.14
C TRP A 13 40.05 17.57 12.46
N GLN A 14 40.00 18.81 11.97
CA GLN A 14 38.95 19.33 11.10
C GLN A 14 39.07 18.66 9.73
N VAL A 15 38.03 17.91 9.35
CA VAL A 15 37.78 17.56 7.95
C VAL A 15 36.34 17.99 7.65
N SER A 16 36.24 18.96 6.74
CA SER A 16 35.09 19.37 5.92
C SER A 16 33.69 18.99 6.39
N GLN A 17 32.92 20.01 6.77
CA GLN A 17 31.57 19.95 7.31
C GLN A 17 30.46 19.88 6.23
N GLN A 18 30.73 19.25 5.08
CA GLN A 18 29.72 18.99 4.05
C GLN A 18 29.72 17.49 3.77
N VAL A 19 28.53 16.85 3.77
CA VAL A 19 28.21 15.43 3.40
C VAL A 19 27.64 14.51 4.52
N VAL A 20 27.41 14.94 5.78
CA VAL A 20 26.75 14.06 6.80
C VAL A 20 25.50 14.66 7.45
N THR A 21 24.61 15.27 6.67
CA THR A 21 23.29 15.76 7.14
C THR A 21 22.08 15.07 6.52
N GLN A 22 22.22 13.94 5.80
CA GLN A 22 21.06 13.23 5.21
C GLN A 22 20.75 11.82 5.76
N ALA A 23 21.45 11.33 6.79
CA ALA A 23 21.27 9.94 7.27
C ALA A 23 20.81 9.80 8.75
N ARG A 24 20.17 10.83 9.33
CA ARG A 24 19.58 10.75 10.68
C ARG A 24 18.16 11.28 10.72
N THR A 25 17.25 10.58 10.06
CA THR A 25 15.83 10.61 10.41
C THR A 25 15.30 9.18 10.51
N THR A 26 14.73 8.87 11.68
CA THR A 26 13.87 7.71 11.98
C THR A 26 14.49 6.32 12.17
N HIS A 27 15.28 6.15 13.24
CA HIS A 27 15.27 4.89 13.99
C HIS A 27 14.88 5.18 15.45
N TYR A 28 13.58 5.08 15.75
CA TYR A 28 13.07 5.09 17.12
C TYR A 28 13.09 3.67 17.73
N PRO A 29 13.48 3.51 19.00
CA PRO A 29 13.46 2.20 19.67
C PRO A 29 12.02 1.76 20.01
N ILE A 30 11.51 0.81 19.22
CA ILE A 30 10.14 0.25 19.23
C ILE A 30 9.72 -0.36 20.59
N SER A 31 10.65 -0.73 21.47
CA SER A 31 10.36 -1.55 22.65
C SER A 31 9.68 -0.83 23.82
N ARG A 32 9.80 0.51 23.92
CA ARG A 32 9.19 1.28 25.03
C ARG A 32 7.78 1.81 24.74
N HIS A 33 7.42 2.04 23.46
CA HIS A 33 6.07 2.51 23.09
C HIS A 33 5.02 1.40 23.10
N SER A 34 5.35 0.19 22.63
CA SER A 34 4.42 -0.95 22.60
C SER A 34 3.88 -1.33 23.99
N ARG A 35 4.70 -1.22 25.05
CA ARG A 35 4.25 -1.53 26.43
C ARG A 35 3.28 -0.50 27.02
N ARG A 36 3.40 0.78 26.66
CA ARG A 36 2.47 1.84 27.14
C ARG A 36 1.16 1.83 26.36
N LEU A 37 1.20 1.52 25.07
CA LEU A 37 0.02 1.43 24.20
C LEU A 37 -0.87 0.22 24.52
N SER A 38 -0.28 -0.92 24.93
CA SER A 38 -1.05 -2.07 25.45
C SER A 38 -1.87 -1.68 26.68
N SER A 39 -1.29 -0.91 27.63
CA SER A 39 -2.00 -0.54 28.87
C SER A 39 -3.21 0.37 28.64
N THR A 40 -3.20 1.24 27.63
CA THR A 40 -4.35 2.07 27.26
C THR A 40 -5.46 1.25 26.61
N PHE A 41 -5.11 0.31 25.73
CA PHE A 41 -6.09 -0.57 25.11
C PHE A 41 -6.71 -1.55 26.11
N ASP A 42 -5.89 -2.12 27.00
CA ASP A 42 -6.35 -2.99 28.09
C ASP A 42 -7.20 -2.20 29.11
N SER A 43 -6.92 -0.90 29.33
CA SER A 43 -7.75 0.00 30.14
C SER A 43 -9.11 0.30 29.48
N ILE A 44 -9.15 0.49 28.16
CA ILE A 44 -10.41 0.69 27.41
C ILE A 44 -11.23 -0.60 27.44
N GLU A 45 -10.61 -1.77 27.26
CA GLU A 45 -11.27 -3.07 27.40
C GLU A 45 -11.81 -3.28 28.83
N SER A 46 -11.02 -2.96 29.85
CA SER A 46 -11.43 -3.06 31.25
C SER A 46 -12.61 -2.13 31.56
N ALA A 47 -12.59 -0.88 31.08
CA ALA A 47 -13.71 0.06 31.24
C ALA A 47 -15.00 -0.41 30.54
N ILE A 48 -14.88 -1.10 29.39
CA ILE A 48 -16.00 -1.72 28.67
C ILE A 48 -16.55 -2.94 29.43
N LEU A 49 -15.69 -3.68 30.12
CA LEU A 49 -16.08 -4.84 30.94
C LEU A 49 -16.66 -4.42 32.30
N GLU A 50 -16.19 -3.34 32.90
CA GLU A 50 -16.60 -2.81 34.22
C GLU A 50 -18.00 -2.17 34.20
N ARG A 51 -18.43 -1.54 33.10
CA ARG A 51 -19.82 -1.01 32.96
C ARG A 51 -20.93 -2.06 32.95
N ARG A 52 -20.62 -3.35 33.17
CA ARG A 52 -21.60 -4.43 33.40
C ARG A 52 -21.81 -4.81 34.87
N HIS A 53 -21.07 -4.26 35.83
CA HIS A 53 -21.16 -4.70 37.23
C HIS A 53 -22.28 -3.99 38.01
N GLY A 54 -23.51 -4.15 37.51
CA GLY A 54 -24.71 -4.17 38.32
C GLY A 54 -25.32 -5.56 38.16
N HIS A 55 -25.08 -6.43 39.15
CA HIS A 55 -25.47 -7.85 39.24
C HIS A 55 -24.63 -8.90 38.49
N ASN A 56 -23.99 -9.73 39.33
CA ASN A 56 -23.32 -11.03 39.13
C ASN A 56 -21.89 -11.02 38.58
N GLY A 57 -20.98 -11.47 39.46
CA GLY A 57 -19.54 -11.25 39.43
C GLY A 57 -18.76 -12.05 38.41
N SER A 58 -17.62 -11.47 38.03
CA SER A 58 -16.55 -12.13 37.29
C SER A 58 -15.77 -13.08 38.21
N PRO A 59 -15.25 -14.21 37.67
CA PRO A 59 -14.69 -15.22 38.52
C PRO A 59 -13.36 -14.79 39.13
N SER A 60 -13.19 -15.09 40.41
CA SER A 60 -11.97 -14.86 41.17
C SER A 60 -10.77 -15.56 40.51
N LYS A 61 -9.56 -15.04 40.73
CA LYS A 61 -8.29 -15.67 40.33
C LYS A 61 -8.17 -17.13 40.81
N ALA A 62 -8.91 -17.49 41.86
CA ALA A 62 -9.06 -18.86 42.35
C ALA A 62 -9.98 -19.73 41.47
N GLU A 63 -11.03 -19.16 40.88
CA GLU A 63 -11.95 -19.84 39.97
C GLU A 63 -11.35 -20.04 38.57
N LEU A 64 -10.53 -19.08 38.09
CA LEU A 64 -9.72 -19.28 36.88
C LEU A 64 -8.67 -20.39 37.06
N ARG A 65 -8.09 -20.52 38.27
CA ARG A 65 -7.22 -21.64 38.63
C ARG A 65 -8.00 -22.96 38.75
N ALA A 66 -9.25 -22.92 39.20
CA ALA A 66 -10.11 -24.10 39.27
C ALA A 66 -10.57 -24.57 37.87
N GLU A 67 -10.86 -23.63 36.96
CA GLU A 67 -11.24 -23.95 35.58
C GLU A 67 -10.05 -24.45 34.77
N LEU A 68 -8.84 -23.88 34.96
CA LEU A 68 -7.61 -24.40 34.38
C LEU A 68 -7.30 -25.82 34.89
N LYS A 69 -7.53 -26.10 36.18
CA LYS A 69 -7.41 -27.45 36.75
C LYS A 69 -8.48 -28.42 36.22
N LYS A 70 -9.71 -27.94 35.96
CA LYS A 70 -10.75 -28.73 35.29
C LYS A 70 -10.41 -29.01 33.83
N GLN A 71 -9.78 -28.07 33.14
CA GLN A 71 -9.34 -28.24 31.75
C GLN A 71 -8.18 -29.25 31.67
N LEU A 72 -7.17 -29.12 32.53
CA LEU A 72 -6.09 -30.11 32.67
C LEU A 72 -6.61 -31.51 33.08
N LYS A 73 -7.69 -31.58 33.87
CA LYS A 73 -8.34 -32.85 34.21
C LYS A 73 -9.11 -33.45 33.02
N ARG A 74 -9.83 -32.63 32.23
CA ARG A 74 -10.47 -33.07 30.98
C ARG A 74 -9.44 -33.54 29.95
N ASP A 75 -8.29 -32.90 29.88
CA ASP A 75 -7.21 -33.28 28.96
C ASP A 75 -6.51 -34.59 29.38
N ARG A 76 -6.49 -34.90 30.69
CA ARG A 76 -6.10 -36.22 31.24
C ARG A 76 -7.13 -37.30 30.95
N ASP A 77 -8.41 -37.00 31.11
CA ASP A 77 -9.51 -37.96 30.88
C ASP A 77 -9.72 -38.27 29.37
N CYS A 78 -9.29 -37.36 28.48
CA CYS A 78 -9.29 -37.55 27.02
C CYS A 78 -7.99 -38.17 26.45
N GLY A 79 -7.01 -38.53 27.30
CA GLY A 79 -5.80 -39.28 26.90
C GLY A 79 -4.73 -38.50 26.12
N ASN A 80 -4.71 -37.15 26.18
CA ASN A 80 -3.85 -36.32 25.31
C ASN A 80 -2.50 -35.86 25.93
N THR A 81 -2.12 -36.26 27.14
CA THR A 81 -0.81 -35.94 27.76
C THR A 81 -0.32 -37.05 28.69
N THR A 82 0.99 -37.33 28.71
CA THR A 82 1.60 -38.30 29.65
C THR A 82 2.04 -37.61 30.94
N GLY A 83 2.02 -38.34 32.07
CA GLY A 83 2.24 -37.77 33.41
C GLY A 83 3.57 -37.04 33.61
N GLN A 84 4.62 -37.38 32.84
CA GLN A 84 5.96 -36.79 32.97
C GLN A 84 6.08 -35.39 32.36
N GLU A 85 5.36 -35.07 31.29
CA GLU A 85 5.41 -33.74 30.66
C GLU A 85 4.76 -32.65 31.53
N ALA A 86 3.79 -33.02 32.38
CA ALA A 86 3.17 -32.10 33.31
C ALA A 86 4.12 -31.68 34.45
N ASP A 87 4.94 -32.61 34.93
CA ASP A 87 5.88 -32.39 36.04
C ASP A 87 7.12 -31.59 35.59
N GLU A 88 7.57 -31.75 34.34
CA GLU A 88 8.66 -30.95 33.75
C GLU A 88 8.26 -29.48 33.52
N ILE A 89 7.00 -29.22 33.15
CA ILE A 89 6.48 -27.86 32.99
C ILE A 89 6.36 -27.18 34.37
N GLU A 90 6.03 -27.92 35.42
CA GLU A 90 5.99 -27.42 36.80
C GLU A 90 7.41 -27.14 37.34
N ALA A 91 8.40 -27.97 36.99
CA ALA A 91 9.81 -27.78 37.36
C ALA A 91 10.48 -26.60 36.64
N ALA A 92 10.16 -26.36 35.36
CA ALA A 92 10.72 -25.27 34.57
C ALA A 92 10.26 -23.87 35.04
N ILE A 93 9.12 -23.78 35.74
CA ILE A 93 8.59 -22.53 36.29
C ILE A 93 9.29 -22.16 37.61
N LEU A 94 9.85 -23.14 38.33
CA LEU A 94 10.55 -22.95 39.62
C LEU A 94 12.06 -22.65 39.47
N GLN A 95 12.69 -22.96 38.34
CA GLN A 95 14.13 -22.73 38.11
C GLN A 95 14.50 -21.33 37.56
N ARG A 96 13.54 -20.41 37.42
CA ARG A 96 13.79 -19.07 36.85
C ARG A 96 13.98 -17.94 37.87
N HIS A 97 14.39 -18.26 39.09
CA HIS A 97 14.65 -17.25 40.13
C HIS A 97 15.77 -17.64 41.12
N THR A 98 17.02 -17.74 40.64
CA THR A 98 18.30 -17.75 41.39
C THR A 98 19.38 -18.11 40.35
N GLU A 99 20.43 -17.35 40.02
CA GLU A 99 21.47 -16.74 40.85
C GLU A 99 22.39 -15.88 39.96
N ALA A 100 22.95 -14.80 40.51
CA ALA A 100 24.12 -14.12 39.99
C ALA A 100 25.05 -13.72 41.14
N HIS A 101 26.35 -13.99 40.94
CA HIS A 101 27.56 -13.61 41.70
C HIS A 101 27.99 -14.46 42.91
N ARG A 102 29.15 -15.14 42.77
CA ARG A 102 30.49 -14.66 43.23
C ARG A 102 31.58 -15.72 43.00
N ALA A 103 32.73 -15.31 42.47
CA ALA A 103 34.02 -15.25 43.20
C ALA A 103 35.22 -15.32 42.23
N SER A 104 36.03 -14.27 42.28
CA SER A 104 37.41 -14.23 41.78
C SER A 104 38.34 -15.12 42.61
N LEU A 105 39.45 -15.59 42.04
CA LEU A 105 40.80 -15.42 42.61
C LEU A 105 41.90 -15.87 41.62
N ASN A 106 42.69 -14.87 41.21
CA ASN A 106 44.10 -14.78 40.81
C ASN A 106 44.82 -15.72 39.79
N PRO A 107 45.84 -15.15 39.08
CA PRO A 107 46.59 -15.75 37.98
C PRO A 107 48.02 -16.18 38.39
N GLU A 108 48.71 -16.98 37.56
CA GLU A 108 50.14 -16.79 37.26
C GLU A 108 50.67 -17.76 36.18
N ALA A 109 51.78 -17.34 35.55
CA ALA A 109 52.67 -18.08 34.64
C ALA A 109 52.34 -18.11 33.13
N ARG A 110 52.60 -16.96 32.47
CA ARG A 110 53.28 -16.94 31.15
C ARG A 110 54.77 -17.26 31.35
N ARG A 111 55.36 -18.10 30.51
CA ARG A 111 56.75 -18.06 29.98
C ARG A 111 56.90 -19.22 28.97
N ASN A 112 57.63 -19.17 27.86
CA ASN A 112 58.31 -18.10 27.14
C ASN A 112 58.86 -18.73 25.85
N LEU A 113 58.87 -17.95 24.77
CA LEU A 113 60.01 -17.70 23.88
C LEU A 113 60.59 -18.85 23.01
N VAL A 114 60.30 -18.74 21.70
CA VAL A 114 61.20 -18.18 20.66
C VAL A 114 62.34 -19.04 20.10
N ASN A 115 62.39 -19.00 18.76
CA ASN A 115 63.52 -19.20 17.83
C ASN A 115 63.95 -20.66 17.55
N GLU A 116 64.31 -21.05 16.32
CA GLU A 116 64.97 -20.30 15.26
C GLU A 116 64.92 -21.05 13.90
N ARG A 117 65.10 -20.29 12.81
CA ARG A 117 65.76 -20.63 11.52
C ARG A 117 65.01 -21.39 10.41
N GLN A 118 64.68 -20.61 9.38
CA GLN A 118 65.19 -20.68 8.00
C GLN A 118 65.60 -22.07 7.47
N ASP A 119 64.96 -22.54 6.39
CA ASP A 119 65.56 -22.48 5.04
C ASP A 119 64.58 -22.94 3.94
N LYS A 120 64.57 -22.15 2.84
CA LYS A 120 64.47 -22.51 1.42
C LYS A 120 63.24 -23.23 0.85
N GLY A 121 62.79 -22.70 -0.29
CA GLY A 121 62.05 -23.48 -1.28
C GLY A 121 61.21 -22.65 -2.24
N THR A 122 61.85 -21.79 -3.03
CA THR A 122 61.22 -21.16 -4.20
C THR A 122 60.88 -22.24 -5.22
N GLU A 123 59.60 -22.62 -5.35
CA GLU A 123 59.11 -23.32 -6.53
C GLU A 123 57.96 -22.54 -7.13
N GLN A 124 58.29 -21.85 -8.22
CA GLN A 124 57.33 -21.38 -9.21
C GLN A 124 56.59 -22.59 -9.76
N LEU A 125 55.31 -22.73 -9.39
CA LEU A 125 54.42 -23.67 -10.05
C LEU A 125 53.65 -22.94 -11.15
N GLU A 126 54.18 -23.07 -12.36
CA GLU A 126 53.40 -22.90 -13.58
C GLU A 126 52.20 -23.88 -13.56
N PHE A 127 50.97 -23.37 -13.73
CA PHE A 127 49.78 -24.22 -13.80
C PHE A 127 49.03 -24.02 -15.13
N PRO A 128 48.98 -25.04 -16.01
CA PRO A 128 48.03 -25.08 -17.11
C PRO A 128 46.72 -25.79 -16.73
N SER A 129 45.60 -25.12 -17.06
CA SER A 129 44.33 -25.63 -17.62
C SER A 129 43.71 -26.95 -17.14
N ASN A 130 42.49 -26.84 -16.58
CA ASN A 130 41.37 -27.80 -16.53
C ASN A 130 41.54 -29.21 -15.91
N TYR A 131 42.74 -29.78 -15.87
CA TYR A 131 43.01 -31.10 -15.27
C TYR A 131 42.98 -31.10 -13.73
N LEU A 132 43.23 -29.94 -13.11
CA LEU A 132 43.20 -29.79 -11.65
C LEU A 132 41.78 -29.88 -11.08
N ARG A 133 40.76 -29.36 -11.79
CA ARG A 133 39.36 -29.40 -11.33
C ARG A 133 38.87 -30.84 -11.15
N THR A 134 39.10 -31.69 -12.14
CA THR A 134 38.75 -33.12 -12.13
C THR A 134 39.63 -33.94 -11.18
N ARG A 135 40.89 -33.55 -10.94
CA ARG A 135 41.81 -34.26 -10.03
C ARG A 135 41.59 -33.88 -8.57
N ILE A 136 41.20 -32.65 -8.27
CA ILE A 136 40.83 -32.16 -6.94
C ILE A 136 39.46 -32.70 -6.53
N GLU A 137 38.47 -32.73 -7.44
CA GLU A 137 37.16 -33.37 -7.23
C GLU A 137 37.31 -34.85 -6.83
N ARG A 138 38.26 -35.58 -7.46
CA ARG A 138 38.59 -36.97 -7.11
C ARG A 138 39.38 -37.11 -5.82
N LYS A 139 40.31 -36.19 -5.50
CA LYS A 139 41.13 -36.24 -4.27
C LYS A 139 40.35 -35.87 -3.01
N LEU A 140 39.35 -35.00 -3.10
CA LEU A 140 38.57 -34.51 -1.96
C LEU A 140 37.34 -35.37 -1.59
N LYS A 141 37.19 -36.57 -2.17
CA LYS A 141 36.01 -37.46 -1.98
C LYS A 141 34.67 -36.70 -2.10
N MET A 142 34.56 -35.77 -3.05
CA MET A 142 33.37 -34.93 -3.22
C MET A 142 32.18 -35.80 -3.64
N GLN A 143 31.28 -36.11 -2.70
CA GLN A 143 30.07 -36.89 -3.01
C GLN A 143 29.12 -36.09 -3.92
N LYS A 144 28.57 -36.74 -4.95
CA LYS A 144 27.33 -36.34 -5.65
C LYS A 144 26.08 -36.58 -4.76
N GLY A 145 26.15 -36.27 -3.46
CA GLY A 145 25.13 -36.66 -2.48
C GLY A 145 23.88 -35.78 -2.45
N TRP A 146 23.91 -34.60 -3.08
CA TRP A 146 22.76 -33.69 -3.18
C TRP A 146 22.50 -33.39 -4.65
N ALA A 147 22.06 -34.41 -5.39
CA ALA A 147 21.79 -34.32 -6.83
C ALA A 147 20.46 -33.61 -7.15
N ASP A 148 19.56 -33.44 -6.16
CA ASP A 148 18.18 -33.04 -6.46
C ASP A 148 17.86 -31.55 -6.22
N GLN A 149 18.75 -30.75 -5.59
CA GLN A 149 18.48 -29.33 -5.28
C GLN A 149 19.59 -28.39 -5.75
N SER A 150 19.21 -27.35 -6.50
CA SER A 150 20.13 -26.29 -6.96
C SER A 150 20.77 -25.54 -5.77
N PRO A 151 22.08 -25.24 -5.79
CA PRO A 151 22.77 -24.45 -4.76
C PRO A 151 22.17 -23.07 -4.49
N VAL A 152 21.49 -22.48 -5.48
CA VAL A 152 20.75 -21.22 -5.30
C VAL A 152 19.50 -21.44 -4.44
N THR A 153 18.82 -22.57 -4.62
CA THR A 153 17.67 -22.98 -3.79
C THR A 153 18.10 -23.26 -2.35
N LEU A 154 19.28 -23.87 -2.17
CA LEU A 154 19.86 -24.08 -0.83
C LEU A 154 20.20 -22.77 -0.14
N LEU A 155 20.83 -21.82 -0.86
CA LEU A 155 21.10 -20.48 -0.32
C LEU A 155 19.81 -19.77 0.08
N ARG A 156 18.77 -19.82 -0.76
CA ARG A 156 17.46 -19.24 -0.43
C ARG A 156 16.86 -19.87 0.82
N ARG A 157 16.95 -21.19 0.98
CA ARG A 157 16.46 -21.90 2.17
C ARG A 157 17.26 -21.52 3.42
N TYR A 158 18.58 -21.40 3.29
CA TYR A 158 19.46 -20.98 4.39
C TYR A 158 19.15 -19.56 4.85
N LEU A 159 18.94 -18.63 3.91
CA LEU A 159 18.61 -17.23 4.21
C LEU A 159 17.17 -17.00 4.67
N ALA A 160 16.26 -17.96 4.45
CA ALA A 160 14.86 -17.86 4.86
C ALA A 160 14.62 -18.15 6.35
N ILE A 161 15.62 -18.70 7.04
CA ILE A 161 15.52 -19.09 8.46
C ILE A 161 16.32 -18.06 9.27
N ASP A 162 15.66 -17.37 10.20
CA ASP A 162 16.28 -16.34 11.04
C ASP A 162 17.41 -16.91 11.93
N ASP A 163 17.30 -18.19 12.32
CA ASP A 163 18.34 -19.01 12.96
C ASP A 163 18.36 -20.41 12.31
N PRO A 164 19.29 -20.71 11.39
CA PRO A 164 19.31 -22.00 10.73
C PRO A 164 19.63 -23.11 11.76
N GLU A 165 18.79 -24.14 11.82
CA GLU A 165 19.00 -25.27 12.74
C GLU A 165 20.42 -25.84 12.59
N PRO A 166 21.08 -26.22 13.70
CA PRO A 166 22.46 -26.69 13.68
C PRO A 166 22.66 -27.91 12.76
N GLY A 167 21.62 -28.71 12.53
CA GLY A 167 21.62 -29.81 11.55
C GLY A 167 21.78 -29.35 10.09
N ILE A 168 21.14 -28.25 9.70
CA ILE A 168 21.26 -27.66 8.35
C ILE A 168 22.64 -27.02 8.18
N GLN A 169 23.11 -26.28 9.20
CA GLN A 169 24.45 -25.68 9.20
C GLN A 169 25.55 -26.74 9.09
N LYS A 170 25.45 -27.84 9.86
CA LYS A 170 26.37 -28.99 9.81
C LYS A 170 26.35 -29.66 8.44
N SER A 171 25.18 -29.82 7.84
CA SER A 171 25.05 -30.36 6.48
C SER A 171 25.74 -29.47 5.44
N ILE A 172 25.57 -28.15 5.51
CA ILE A 172 26.20 -27.19 4.58
C ILE A 172 27.71 -27.12 4.80
N ALA A 173 28.16 -27.13 6.05
CA ALA A 173 29.57 -27.19 6.42
C ALA A 173 30.26 -28.43 5.83
N GLY A 174 29.56 -29.57 5.81
CA GLY A 174 30.02 -30.82 5.21
C GLY A 174 30.01 -30.87 3.67
N VAL A 175 29.34 -29.94 2.98
CA VAL A 175 29.32 -29.93 1.50
C VAL A 175 30.70 -29.60 0.96
N ARG A 176 31.17 -30.37 -0.02
CA ARG A 176 32.43 -30.10 -0.73
C ARG A 176 32.07 -29.69 -2.17
N SER A 177 31.88 -28.39 -2.40
CA SER A 177 31.54 -27.82 -3.71
C SER A 177 32.24 -26.48 -3.95
N MET A 178 32.66 -26.25 -5.19
CA MET A 178 33.34 -25.01 -5.61
C MET A 178 32.36 -23.92 -6.09
N ARG A 179 31.05 -24.11 -5.92
CA ARG A 179 30.05 -23.14 -6.37
C ARG A 179 29.94 -21.98 -5.38
N LEU A 180 29.98 -20.76 -5.89
CA LEU A 180 30.00 -19.53 -5.10
C LEU A 180 28.93 -19.46 -3.97
N PRO A 181 27.65 -19.83 -4.18
CA PRO A 181 26.65 -19.82 -3.11
C PRO A 181 27.03 -20.68 -1.89
N ILE A 182 27.69 -21.82 -2.11
CA ILE A 182 28.09 -22.75 -1.03
C ILE A 182 29.27 -22.18 -0.26
N ILE A 183 30.24 -21.59 -0.97
CA ILE A 183 31.40 -20.94 -0.36
C ILE A 183 30.97 -19.75 0.49
N LEU A 184 30.02 -18.93 0.03
CA LEU A 184 29.49 -17.81 0.81
C LEU A 184 28.80 -18.26 2.11
N MET A 185 28.03 -19.36 2.06
CA MET A 185 27.42 -19.94 3.27
C MET A 185 28.49 -20.47 4.24
N GLN A 186 29.49 -21.19 3.74
CA GLN A 186 30.58 -21.73 4.58
C GLN A 186 31.44 -20.63 5.21
N MET A 187 31.71 -19.56 4.48
CA MET A 187 32.43 -18.41 5.00
C MET A 187 31.60 -17.64 6.05
N HIS A 188 30.27 -17.57 5.89
CA HIS A 188 29.39 -17.04 6.94
C HIS A 188 29.40 -17.91 8.20
N ILE A 189 29.34 -19.23 8.05
CA ILE A 189 29.45 -20.18 9.18
C ILE A 189 30.82 -20.04 9.87
N ARG A 190 31.91 -19.85 9.12
CA ARG A 190 33.25 -19.58 9.69
C ARG A 190 33.27 -18.32 10.57
N ARG A 191 32.66 -17.21 10.12
CA ARG A 191 32.51 -15.99 10.94
C ARG A 191 31.69 -16.23 12.22
N GLN A 192 30.68 -17.10 12.16
CA GLN A 192 29.89 -17.48 13.35
C GLN A 192 30.69 -18.36 14.33
N VAL A 193 31.46 -19.33 13.83
CA VAL A 193 32.34 -20.20 14.63
C VAL A 193 33.45 -19.38 15.31
N GLU A 194 33.99 -18.36 14.63
CA GLU A 194 34.96 -17.43 15.24
C GLU A 194 34.34 -16.60 16.38
N ALA A 195 33.04 -16.27 16.28
CA ALA A 195 32.32 -15.52 17.29
C ALA A 195 31.87 -16.38 18.50
N ASP A 196 31.50 -17.65 18.29
CA ASP A 196 31.16 -18.62 19.33
C ASP A 196 31.85 -19.99 19.09
N PRO A 197 33.13 -20.12 19.49
CA PRO A 197 33.91 -21.33 19.26
C PRO A 197 33.50 -22.51 20.16
N ILE A 198 32.80 -22.25 21.27
CA ILE A 198 32.42 -23.28 22.25
C ILE A 198 31.07 -23.90 21.87
N GLY A 199 30.09 -23.08 21.48
CA GLY A 199 28.76 -23.55 21.08
C GLY A 199 28.73 -24.28 19.72
N MET A 200 29.67 -23.96 18.81
CA MET A 200 29.65 -24.44 17.41
C MET A 200 30.72 -25.50 17.08
N LYS A 201 31.30 -26.16 18.08
CA LYS A 201 32.42 -27.10 17.89
C LYS A 201 32.14 -28.22 16.88
N GLU A 202 30.97 -28.84 16.93
CA GLU A 202 30.60 -29.91 15.99
C GLU A 202 30.46 -29.43 14.53
N ILE A 203 30.14 -28.16 14.34
CA ILE A 203 30.01 -27.54 13.01
C ILE A 203 31.39 -27.11 12.50
N ALA A 204 32.26 -26.66 13.41
CA ALA A 204 33.66 -26.37 13.12
C ALA A 204 34.41 -27.62 12.61
N GLU A 205 34.15 -28.79 13.20
CA GLU A 205 34.72 -30.08 12.76
C GLU A 205 34.21 -30.52 11.37
N ALA A 206 33.02 -30.08 10.95
CA ALA A 206 32.45 -30.41 9.65
C ALA A 206 32.95 -29.50 8.50
N LEU A 207 33.44 -28.29 8.82
CA LEU A 207 33.95 -27.33 7.83
C LEU A 207 35.22 -27.86 7.13
N PRO A 208 35.54 -27.37 5.92
CA PRO A 208 36.81 -27.69 5.27
C PRO A 208 38.00 -27.28 6.16
N PRO A 209 39.04 -28.10 6.32
CA PRO A 209 40.25 -27.73 7.06
C PRO A 209 40.95 -26.52 6.42
N GLU A 210 41.75 -25.81 7.21
CA GLU A 210 42.32 -24.52 6.80
C GLU A 210 43.15 -24.60 5.50
N GLU A 211 43.91 -25.67 5.31
CA GLU A 211 44.66 -25.90 4.07
C GLU A 211 43.76 -26.06 2.82
N GLU A 212 42.61 -26.72 2.97
CA GLU A 212 41.65 -26.87 1.88
C GLU A 212 40.91 -25.55 1.61
N TRP A 213 40.64 -24.77 2.66
CA TRP A 213 40.02 -23.46 2.55
C TRP A 213 40.91 -22.46 1.81
N GLN A 214 42.20 -22.40 2.14
CA GLN A 214 43.17 -21.54 1.45
C GLN A 214 43.28 -21.91 -0.05
N ARG A 215 43.22 -23.21 -0.39
CA ARG A 215 43.17 -23.66 -1.79
C ARG A 215 41.87 -23.25 -2.48
N LEU A 216 40.72 -23.28 -1.80
CA LEU A 216 39.45 -22.82 -2.34
C LEU A 216 39.46 -21.30 -2.58
N MET A 217 40.02 -20.52 -1.65
CA MET A 217 40.15 -19.06 -1.79
C MET A 217 41.04 -18.68 -2.97
N GLY A 218 42.20 -19.35 -3.14
CA GLY A 218 43.06 -19.13 -4.32
C GLY A 218 42.35 -19.44 -5.66
N ILE A 219 41.43 -20.42 -5.68
CA ILE A 219 40.62 -20.72 -6.87
C ILE A 219 39.52 -19.66 -7.09
N MET A 220 38.95 -19.10 -6.02
CA MET A 220 37.99 -18.00 -6.13
C MET A 220 38.65 -16.73 -6.65
N GLU A 221 39.86 -16.42 -6.20
CA GLU A 221 40.67 -15.30 -6.70
C GLU A 221 41.03 -15.50 -8.18
N TYR A 222 41.40 -16.72 -8.59
CA TYR A 222 41.58 -17.06 -10.00
C TYR A 222 40.31 -16.88 -10.85
N ASN A 223 39.14 -17.13 -10.27
CA ASN A 223 37.84 -16.86 -10.89
C ASN A 223 37.41 -15.38 -10.73
N GLY A 224 38.31 -14.46 -10.35
CA GLY A 224 38.03 -13.03 -10.29
C GLY A 224 37.20 -12.58 -9.08
N HIS A 225 37.10 -13.39 -8.02
CA HIS A 225 36.47 -13.00 -6.76
C HIS A 225 37.55 -12.73 -5.71
N THR A 226 37.79 -11.46 -5.36
CA THR A 226 38.71 -11.10 -4.27
C THR A 226 38.10 -11.41 -2.90
N GLN A 227 38.93 -11.64 -1.88
CA GLN A 227 38.47 -11.85 -0.51
C GLN A 227 37.61 -10.68 0.03
N GLU A 228 37.91 -9.45 -0.38
CA GLU A 228 37.11 -8.27 -0.09
C GLU A 228 35.72 -8.33 -0.77
N SER A 229 35.67 -8.69 -2.05
CA SER A 229 34.41 -8.84 -2.80
C SER A 229 33.53 -9.94 -2.17
N LEU A 230 34.14 -11.06 -1.79
CA LEU A 230 33.45 -12.16 -1.12
C LEU A 230 32.89 -11.75 0.25
N SER A 231 33.65 -10.95 0.99
CA SER A 231 33.22 -10.39 2.28
C SER A 231 32.02 -9.45 2.09
N GLN A 232 32.07 -8.56 1.09
CA GLN A 232 30.93 -7.71 0.73
C GLN A 232 29.69 -8.51 0.34
N TYR A 233 29.84 -9.63 -0.39
CA TYR A 233 28.70 -10.49 -0.74
C TYR A 233 28.03 -11.12 0.48
N ILE A 234 28.82 -11.50 1.51
CA ILE A 234 28.25 -11.93 2.79
C ILE A 234 27.48 -10.77 3.42
N ASP A 235 28.08 -9.59 3.51
CA ASP A 235 27.46 -8.46 4.19
C ASP A 235 26.14 -8.07 3.52
N ILE A 236 26.06 -8.16 2.17
CA ILE A 236 24.83 -7.97 1.39
C ILE A 236 23.80 -9.08 1.68
N LEU A 237 24.17 -10.35 1.60
CA LEU A 237 23.19 -11.45 1.72
C LEU A 237 22.63 -11.58 3.15
N PHE A 238 23.47 -11.35 4.16
CA PHE A 238 23.14 -11.56 5.57
C PHE A 238 22.80 -10.26 6.33
N ALA A 239 22.62 -9.12 5.65
CA ALA A 239 22.06 -7.92 6.24
C ALA A 239 20.64 -8.15 6.81
N LYS A 240 20.23 -7.33 7.78
CA LYS A 240 19.02 -7.58 8.59
C LYS A 240 17.73 -7.34 7.82
N THR A 241 17.72 -6.31 6.99
CA THR A 241 16.53 -5.88 6.23
C THR A 241 16.79 -5.89 4.74
N ASP A 242 15.77 -6.14 3.92
CA ASP A 242 15.93 -6.15 2.46
C ASP A 242 16.37 -4.80 1.88
N GLU A 243 15.93 -3.68 2.47
CA GLU A 243 16.40 -2.35 2.09
C GLU A 243 17.89 -2.19 2.36
N GLU A 244 18.37 -2.62 3.53
CA GLU A 244 19.80 -2.60 3.85
C GLU A 244 20.60 -3.47 2.87
N ARG A 245 20.08 -4.65 2.48
CA ARG A 245 20.71 -5.49 1.45
C ARG A 245 20.82 -4.74 0.12
N CYS A 246 19.77 -4.04 -0.30
CA CYS A 246 19.78 -3.24 -1.52
C CYS A 246 20.74 -2.03 -1.42
N HIS A 247 20.76 -1.31 -0.30
CA HIS A 247 21.69 -0.21 -0.09
C HIS A 247 23.16 -0.67 -0.13
N LEU A 248 23.49 -1.78 0.54
CA LEU A 248 24.84 -2.36 0.49
C LEU A 248 25.19 -2.87 -0.91
N PHE A 249 24.21 -3.41 -1.64
CA PHE A 249 24.41 -3.83 -3.02
C PHE A 249 24.72 -2.64 -3.95
N MET A 250 24.10 -1.49 -3.71
CA MET A 250 24.29 -0.27 -4.50
C MET A 250 25.47 0.60 -4.05
N ALA A 251 26.07 0.33 -2.88
CA ALA A 251 27.19 1.11 -2.34
C ALA A 251 28.44 1.10 -3.24
N ASP A 252 28.63 0.02 -4.00
CA ASP A 252 29.70 -0.13 -4.98
C ASP A 252 29.11 -0.29 -6.38
N SER A 253 29.64 0.43 -7.36
CA SER A 253 29.25 0.37 -8.77
C SER A 253 29.78 -0.88 -9.50
N ASN A 254 30.63 -1.68 -8.84
CA ASN A 254 31.16 -2.92 -9.41
C ASN A 254 30.08 -3.96 -9.73
N ALA A 255 30.33 -4.74 -10.79
CA ALA A 255 29.47 -5.84 -11.21
C ALA A 255 29.49 -6.98 -10.19
N LYS A 256 28.31 -7.45 -9.79
CA LYS A 256 28.12 -8.46 -8.76
C LYS A 256 27.45 -9.70 -9.36
N PRO A 257 27.59 -10.89 -8.75
CA PRO A 257 26.97 -12.11 -9.25
C PRO A 257 25.45 -11.97 -9.44
N VAL A 258 24.94 -12.44 -10.60
CA VAL A 258 23.53 -12.31 -11.00
C VAL A 258 22.56 -12.92 -9.99
N PHE A 259 22.93 -14.02 -9.33
CA PHE A 259 22.06 -14.66 -8.34
C PHE A 259 21.82 -13.79 -7.10
N ILE A 260 22.73 -12.88 -6.75
CA ILE A 260 22.54 -11.92 -5.64
C ILE A 260 21.44 -10.94 -6.04
N PHE A 261 21.54 -10.37 -7.25
CA PHE A 261 20.50 -9.48 -7.79
C PHE A 261 19.14 -10.19 -7.86
N GLY A 262 19.10 -11.41 -8.38
CA GLY A 262 17.87 -12.22 -8.41
C GLY A 262 17.34 -12.60 -7.01
N TYR A 263 18.19 -12.63 -5.98
CA TYR A 263 17.76 -12.83 -4.58
C TYR A 263 17.18 -11.56 -3.94
N LEU A 264 17.74 -10.39 -4.26
CA LEU A 264 17.18 -9.09 -3.84
C LEU A 264 15.77 -8.88 -4.43
N LEU A 265 15.61 -9.25 -5.70
CA LEU A 265 14.34 -9.18 -6.44
C LEU A 265 13.39 -10.36 -6.20
N ARG A 266 13.60 -11.17 -5.16
CA ARG A 266 12.66 -12.27 -4.85
C ARG A 266 11.28 -11.69 -4.54
N LEU A 267 10.21 -12.39 -4.93
CA LEU A 267 8.83 -11.92 -4.75
C LEU A 267 8.47 -11.57 -3.30
N GLY A 268 9.10 -12.22 -2.32
CA GLY A 268 8.94 -11.96 -0.89
C GLY A 268 9.86 -10.89 -0.30
N SER A 269 10.58 -10.11 -1.11
CA SER A 269 11.47 -9.05 -0.60
C SER A 269 10.65 -7.87 -0.06
N GLY A 270 11.07 -7.38 1.11
CA GLY A 270 10.47 -6.24 1.81
C GLY A 270 10.89 -4.88 1.30
N ILE A 271 11.21 -4.74 0.00
CA ILE A 271 11.54 -3.45 -0.62
C ILE A 271 10.29 -2.56 -0.59
N SER A 272 10.42 -1.33 -0.14
CA SER A 272 9.32 -0.39 0.08
C SER A 272 9.61 1.01 -0.48
N GLN A 273 10.89 1.38 -0.62
CA GLN A 273 11.29 2.69 -1.10
C GLN A 273 11.34 2.75 -2.63
N VAL A 274 10.84 3.86 -3.19
CA VAL A 274 10.85 4.13 -4.62
C VAL A 274 12.27 4.38 -5.12
N SER A 275 13.09 5.10 -4.35
CA SER A 275 14.50 5.36 -4.67
C SER A 275 15.32 4.07 -4.80
N THR A 276 15.08 3.08 -3.93
CA THR A 276 15.71 1.76 -4.05
C THR A 276 15.31 1.05 -5.33
N LEU A 277 14.03 1.13 -5.73
CA LEU A 277 13.55 0.56 -6.98
C LEU A 277 14.20 1.24 -8.20
N ASP A 278 14.28 2.56 -8.22
CA ASP A 278 14.91 3.34 -9.30
C ASP A 278 16.37 2.96 -9.49
N ASN A 279 17.10 2.82 -8.38
CA ASN A 279 18.47 2.34 -8.35
C ASN A 279 18.63 0.92 -8.91
N LEU A 280 17.69 0.01 -8.60
CA LEU A 280 17.70 -1.36 -9.13
C LEU A 280 17.37 -1.41 -10.63
N LEU A 281 16.47 -0.56 -11.11
CA LEU A 281 16.14 -0.42 -12.54
C LEU A 281 17.34 0.13 -13.31
N GLU A 282 17.99 1.17 -12.79
CA GLU A 282 19.19 1.74 -13.38
C GLU A 282 20.35 0.73 -13.42
N TYR A 283 20.52 -0.05 -12.35
CA TYR A 283 21.44 -1.19 -12.37
C TYR A 283 21.07 -2.16 -13.49
N PHE A 284 19.81 -2.61 -13.58
CA PHE A 284 19.36 -3.53 -14.62
C PHE A 284 19.62 -3.01 -16.03
N LYS A 285 19.32 -1.73 -16.30
CA LYS A 285 19.57 -1.05 -17.58
C LYS A 285 21.04 -1.12 -18.00
N ARG A 286 21.96 -0.73 -17.12
CA ARG A 286 23.42 -0.77 -17.40
C ARG A 286 23.89 -2.18 -17.74
N ARG A 287 23.34 -3.18 -17.06
CA ARG A 287 23.72 -4.59 -17.20
C ARG A 287 23.17 -5.20 -18.49
N LEU A 288 21.96 -4.83 -18.90
CA LEU A 288 21.40 -5.20 -20.20
C LEU A 288 22.22 -4.62 -21.35
N LYS A 289 22.59 -3.33 -21.27
CA LYS A 289 23.47 -2.70 -22.27
C LYS A 289 24.79 -3.44 -22.44
N THR A 290 25.46 -3.79 -21.32
CA THR A 290 26.69 -4.60 -21.33
C THR A 290 26.50 -6.00 -21.93
N THR A 291 25.28 -6.54 -21.84
CA THR A 291 24.91 -7.85 -22.38
C THR A 291 24.74 -7.79 -23.90
N ALA A 292 24.14 -6.72 -24.42
CA ALA A 292 23.98 -6.50 -25.85
C ALA A 292 25.32 -6.18 -26.56
N GLU A 293 26.20 -5.42 -25.90
CA GLU A 293 27.54 -5.10 -26.42
C GLU A 293 28.45 -6.35 -26.49
N LYS A 294 28.49 -7.02 -27.65
CA LYS A 294 29.43 -8.13 -27.93
C LYS A 294 30.87 -7.61 -28.08
N LYS A 295 31.59 -7.32 -26.98
CA LYS A 295 33.04 -7.07 -27.05
C LYS A 295 33.78 -8.31 -27.60
N ARG A 296 34.50 -8.15 -28.73
CA ARG A 296 35.40 -9.16 -29.32
C ARG A 296 36.52 -9.46 -28.29
N VAL A 297 36.67 -10.73 -27.90
CA VAL A 297 37.75 -11.16 -27.01
C VAL A 297 39.02 -11.34 -27.84
N THR A 298 40.01 -10.45 -27.65
CA THR A 298 41.21 -10.37 -28.49
C THR A 298 42.32 -11.36 -28.10
N SER A 299 42.24 -12.05 -26.95
CA SER A 299 43.26 -13.05 -26.54
C SER A 299 42.74 -14.22 -25.70
N VAL A 300 43.35 -15.40 -25.85
CA VAL A 300 43.04 -16.64 -25.11
C VAL A 300 43.34 -16.52 -23.61
N ARG A 301 44.29 -15.66 -23.20
CA ARG A 301 44.60 -15.40 -21.78
C ARG A 301 43.53 -14.53 -21.11
N SER A 302 43.03 -13.51 -21.84
CA SER A 302 41.88 -12.70 -21.41
C SER A 302 40.56 -13.48 -21.41
N TYR A 303 40.46 -14.57 -22.18
CA TYR A 303 39.28 -15.43 -22.24
C TYR A 303 39.06 -16.23 -20.96
N ILE A 304 40.13 -16.65 -20.27
CA ILE A 304 40.03 -17.48 -19.05
C ILE A 304 39.88 -16.60 -17.80
N GLU A 305 40.73 -15.57 -17.62
CA GLU A 305 40.59 -14.57 -16.55
C GLU A 305 39.30 -13.74 -16.68
N GLY A 306 38.81 -13.57 -17.91
CA GLY A 306 37.59 -12.85 -18.22
C GLY A 306 36.30 -13.67 -18.09
N ARG A 307 36.32 -15.01 -17.99
CA ARG A 307 35.06 -15.80 -18.05
C ARG A 307 34.13 -15.52 -16.87
N ALA A 308 34.67 -15.52 -15.65
CA ALA A 308 33.90 -15.25 -14.45
C ALA A 308 33.54 -13.76 -14.33
N ARG A 309 34.46 -12.85 -14.68
CA ARG A 309 34.19 -11.41 -14.78
C ARG A 309 33.09 -11.11 -15.82
N ASN A 310 33.09 -11.79 -16.97
CA ASN A 310 32.07 -11.69 -18.01
C ASN A 310 30.73 -12.29 -17.56
N GLN A 311 30.72 -13.40 -16.81
CA GLN A 311 29.50 -13.95 -16.20
C GLN A 311 28.91 -13.03 -15.13
N MET A 312 29.75 -12.32 -14.38
CA MET A 312 29.31 -11.25 -13.48
C MET A 312 28.89 -10.01 -14.24
N GLN A 313 29.34 -9.84 -15.50
CA GLN A 313 29.13 -8.66 -16.32
C GLN A 313 28.01 -8.76 -17.37
N ARG A 314 27.47 -9.94 -17.64
CA ARG A 314 26.35 -10.12 -18.58
C ARG A 314 25.25 -10.98 -18.00
N PHE A 315 24.02 -10.75 -18.43
CA PHE A 315 22.92 -11.68 -18.18
C PHE A 315 22.87 -12.73 -19.28
N SER A 316 22.54 -13.97 -18.93
CA SER A 316 21.94 -14.86 -19.93
C SER A 316 20.54 -14.37 -20.31
N THR A 317 20.03 -14.76 -21.48
CA THR A 317 18.67 -14.41 -21.92
C THR A 317 17.61 -14.82 -20.91
N GLN A 318 17.73 -16.03 -20.33
CA GLN A 318 16.82 -16.50 -19.30
C GLN A 318 16.92 -15.69 -18.00
N GLU A 319 18.13 -15.36 -17.53
CA GLU A 319 18.29 -14.52 -16.33
C GLU A 319 17.75 -13.11 -16.54
N ALA A 320 17.91 -12.55 -17.74
CA ALA A 320 17.33 -11.25 -18.08
C ALA A 320 15.80 -11.29 -18.02
N MET A 321 15.16 -12.33 -18.59
CA MET A 321 13.71 -12.52 -18.53
C MET A 321 13.21 -12.71 -17.09
N GLU A 322 13.87 -13.55 -16.29
CA GLU A 322 13.48 -13.77 -14.88
C GLU A 322 13.62 -12.50 -14.02
N ASN A 323 14.68 -11.72 -14.23
CA ASN A 323 14.88 -10.47 -13.50
C ASN A 323 13.90 -9.39 -13.96
N MET A 324 13.58 -9.35 -15.25
CA MET A 324 12.52 -8.48 -15.81
C MET A 324 11.16 -8.78 -15.17
N GLU A 325 10.74 -10.05 -15.11
CA GLU A 325 9.48 -10.44 -14.47
C GLU A 325 9.41 -10.02 -12.99
N ARG A 326 10.52 -10.22 -12.27
CA ARG A 326 10.64 -9.83 -10.86
C ARG A 326 10.66 -8.31 -10.67
N LEU A 327 11.32 -7.56 -11.56
CA LEU A 327 11.29 -6.10 -11.53
C LEU A 327 9.89 -5.58 -11.83
N ALA A 328 9.22 -6.11 -12.86
CA ALA A 328 7.84 -5.76 -13.17
C ALA A 328 6.90 -6.02 -11.98
N PHE A 329 7.11 -7.12 -11.23
CA PHE A 329 6.42 -7.40 -9.97
C PHE A 329 6.67 -6.29 -8.92
N HIS A 330 7.91 -5.86 -8.72
CA HIS A 330 8.24 -4.82 -7.75
C HIS A 330 7.76 -3.44 -8.18
N CYS A 331 7.79 -3.10 -9.47
CA CYS A 331 7.16 -1.91 -10.02
C CYS A 331 5.66 -1.89 -9.68
N ARG A 332 4.92 -2.95 -10.01
CA ARG A 332 3.47 -3.04 -9.67
C ARG A 332 3.20 -2.93 -8.17
N ARG A 333 4.05 -3.55 -7.35
CA ARG A 333 3.88 -3.58 -5.89
C ARG A 333 4.20 -2.24 -5.22
N ILE A 334 5.25 -1.54 -5.67
CA ILE A 334 5.77 -0.32 -5.04
C ILE A 334 5.26 0.92 -5.77
N GLU A 335 5.58 1.06 -7.06
CA GLU A 335 5.24 2.22 -7.88
C GLU A 335 5.00 1.84 -9.37
N PRO A 336 3.73 1.69 -9.80
CA PRO A 336 3.39 1.21 -11.14
C PRO A 336 3.93 2.07 -12.28
N ARG A 337 4.12 3.38 -12.05
CA ARG A 337 4.65 4.32 -13.07
C ARG A 337 6.02 3.88 -13.61
N ARG A 338 6.81 3.18 -12.80
CA ARG A 338 8.14 2.66 -13.19
C ARG A 338 8.09 1.51 -14.21
N LEU A 339 6.91 0.97 -14.50
CA LEU A 339 6.75 0.01 -15.60
C LEU A 339 7.10 0.63 -16.96
N VAL A 340 6.86 1.93 -17.15
CA VAL A 340 7.19 2.63 -18.39
C VAL A 340 8.72 2.70 -18.57
N ALA A 341 9.47 3.09 -17.54
CA ALA A 341 10.94 3.07 -17.57
C ALA A 341 11.50 1.66 -17.82
N LEU A 342 10.87 0.63 -17.24
CA LEU A 342 11.26 -0.74 -17.48
C LEU A 342 11.00 -1.13 -18.95
N ALA A 343 9.85 -0.75 -19.51
CA ALA A 343 9.52 -1.00 -20.91
C ALA A 343 10.47 -0.28 -21.89
N GLU A 344 10.82 0.98 -21.64
CA GLU A 344 11.82 1.72 -22.41
C GLU A 344 13.18 1.01 -22.38
N THR A 345 13.62 0.60 -21.19
CA THR A 345 14.88 -0.13 -21.00
C THR A 345 14.88 -1.47 -21.77
N ILE A 346 13.74 -2.15 -21.82
CA ILE A 346 13.57 -3.40 -22.56
C ILE A 346 13.53 -3.14 -24.07
N ALA A 347 12.84 -2.09 -24.51
CA ALA A 347 12.75 -1.69 -25.91
C ALA A 347 14.15 -1.41 -26.47
N ASP A 348 14.94 -0.58 -25.79
CA ASP A 348 16.34 -0.29 -26.13
C ASP A 348 17.15 -1.59 -26.29
N PHE A 349 17.00 -2.51 -25.33
CA PHE A 349 17.72 -3.79 -25.35
C PHE A 349 17.30 -4.70 -26.52
N ILE A 350 16.02 -4.75 -26.88
CA ILE A 350 15.52 -5.56 -28.02
C ILE A 350 16.08 -5.02 -29.34
N VAL A 351 16.13 -3.69 -29.50
CA VAL A 351 16.73 -3.03 -30.66
C VAL A 351 18.21 -3.36 -30.75
N ASP A 352 18.96 -3.20 -29.65
CA ASP A 352 20.39 -3.50 -29.60
C ASP A 352 20.69 -4.98 -29.89
N LEU A 353 19.80 -5.90 -29.48
CA LEU A 353 19.94 -7.33 -29.76
C LEU A 353 19.92 -7.64 -31.26
N GLY A 354 19.05 -6.94 -32.01
CA GLY A 354 18.96 -7.05 -33.46
C GLY A 354 20.17 -6.47 -34.16
N ALA A 355 20.55 -5.23 -33.84
CA ALA A 355 21.68 -4.53 -34.46
C ALA A 355 23.01 -5.28 -34.32
N ASN A 356 23.27 -5.87 -33.16
CA ASN A 356 24.52 -6.61 -32.88
C ASN A 356 24.57 -8.03 -33.51
N SER A 357 23.53 -8.47 -34.20
CA SER A 357 23.49 -9.75 -34.91
C SER A 357 24.14 -9.70 -36.31
N HIS A 358 24.17 -8.52 -36.94
CA HIS A 358 24.80 -8.30 -38.25
C HIS A 358 26.34 -8.34 -38.22
N SER A 359 26.95 -8.16 -37.05
CA SER A 359 28.42 -8.05 -36.90
C SER A 359 29.20 -9.37 -36.96
N SER A 360 28.52 -10.52 -37.09
CA SER A 360 29.14 -11.86 -37.07
C SER A 360 29.40 -12.50 -38.44
N SER A 361 28.90 -11.93 -39.54
CA SER A 361 29.00 -12.54 -40.88
C SER A 361 29.48 -11.53 -41.92
N GLU A 362 30.76 -11.15 -41.86
CA GLU A 362 31.42 -10.34 -42.90
C GLU A 362 31.68 -11.12 -44.22
N LEU A 363 31.14 -12.34 -44.37
CA LEU A 363 31.38 -13.18 -45.56
C LEU A 363 30.18 -13.31 -46.52
N PHE A 364 28.99 -12.78 -46.18
CA PHE A 364 27.82 -12.80 -47.07
C PHE A 364 27.03 -11.48 -46.99
N THR A 365 26.83 -10.86 -48.15
CA THR A 365 26.11 -9.58 -48.35
C THR A 365 24.61 -9.79 -48.43
N THR A 366 23.98 -10.27 -47.36
CA THR A 366 22.52 -10.27 -47.24
C THR A 366 22.15 -9.45 -46.02
N ASP A 367 21.46 -8.33 -46.24
CA ASP A 367 20.91 -7.41 -45.23
C ASP A 367 19.83 -8.05 -44.33
N GLU A 368 19.69 -9.38 -44.35
CA GLU A 368 18.69 -10.12 -43.59
C GLU A 368 19.18 -10.34 -42.16
N ILE A 369 18.37 -9.92 -41.19
CA ILE A 369 18.55 -10.25 -39.76
C ILE A 369 18.59 -11.78 -39.65
N SER A 370 19.56 -12.33 -38.92
CA SER A 370 19.60 -13.78 -38.67
C SER A 370 18.26 -14.25 -38.09
N ALA A 371 17.64 -15.27 -38.68
CA ALA A 371 16.36 -15.83 -38.21
C ALA A 371 16.39 -16.18 -36.71
N GLU A 372 17.56 -16.57 -36.17
CA GLU A 372 17.77 -16.81 -34.74
C GLU A 372 17.66 -15.53 -33.89
N ALA A 373 18.18 -14.41 -34.38
CA ALA A 373 18.12 -13.12 -33.72
C ALA A 373 16.68 -12.57 -33.72
N TYR A 374 15.98 -12.67 -34.85
CA TYR A 374 14.56 -12.30 -34.93
C TYR A 374 13.70 -13.14 -33.98
N HIS A 375 13.92 -14.45 -33.92
CA HIS A 375 13.21 -15.33 -32.98
C HIS A 375 13.52 -14.96 -31.51
N ALA A 376 14.77 -14.63 -31.19
CA ALA A 376 15.15 -14.17 -29.86
C ALA A 376 14.49 -12.83 -29.48
N GLN A 377 14.41 -11.88 -30.42
CA GLN A 377 13.69 -10.61 -30.24
C GLN A 377 12.20 -10.86 -29.98
N CYS A 378 11.53 -11.68 -30.81
CA CYS A 378 10.11 -12.03 -30.64
C CYS A 378 9.85 -12.71 -29.29
N LYS A 379 10.73 -13.64 -28.88
CA LYS A 379 10.60 -14.32 -27.58
C LYS A 379 10.73 -13.36 -26.40
N PHE A 380 11.70 -12.45 -26.45
CA PHE A 380 11.91 -11.46 -25.38
C PHE A 380 10.76 -10.44 -25.34
N PHE A 381 10.29 -10.00 -26.50
CA PHE A 381 9.16 -9.08 -26.66
C PHE A 381 7.86 -9.65 -26.07
N ASN A 382 7.46 -10.88 -26.44
CA ASN A 382 6.25 -11.50 -25.89
C ASN A 382 6.36 -11.76 -24.38
N ALA A 383 7.54 -12.16 -23.89
CA ALA A 383 7.77 -12.29 -22.45
C ALA A 383 7.69 -10.95 -21.71
N ALA A 384 8.15 -9.86 -22.32
CA ALA A 384 8.03 -8.52 -21.75
C ALA A 384 6.56 -8.06 -21.66
N LEU A 385 5.76 -8.30 -22.71
CA LEU A 385 4.31 -8.05 -22.68
C LEU A 385 3.64 -8.81 -21.53
N GLY A 386 3.97 -10.11 -21.38
CA GLY A 386 3.46 -10.94 -20.29
C GLY A 386 3.91 -10.49 -18.89
N ALA A 387 5.18 -10.08 -18.74
CA ALA A 387 5.74 -9.61 -17.47
C ALA A 387 5.07 -8.30 -16.99
N ILE A 388 4.82 -7.38 -17.92
CA ILE A 388 4.14 -6.10 -17.67
C ILE A 388 2.66 -6.34 -17.33
N ALA A 389 1.98 -7.22 -18.08
CA ALA A 389 0.58 -7.56 -17.86
C ALA A 389 0.31 -8.43 -16.62
N SER A 390 1.34 -9.10 -16.09
CA SER A 390 1.21 -10.04 -14.98
C SER A 390 0.54 -9.41 -13.76
N ARG A 391 -0.12 -10.25 -12.94
CA ARG A 391 -0.80 -9.87 -11.70
C ARG A 391 -0.07 -10.29 -10.44
N MET A 392 0.98 -11.13 -10.54
CA MET A 392 1.69 -11.62 -9.36
C MET A 392 2.19 -10.42 -8.55
N GLY A 393 1.87 -10.36 -7.25
CA GLY A 393 2.33 -9.28 -6.35
C GLY A 393 1.42 -8.07 -6.22
N SER A 394 0.41 -7.94 -7.06
CA SER A 394 -0.63 -6.91 -6.91
C SER A 394 -1.56 -7.34 -5.77
N GLY A 395 -1.54 -6.60 -4.67
CA GLY A 395 -2.47 -6.80 -3.54
C GLY A 395 -3.91 -6.47 -3.94
N ALA A 396 -4.82 -6.47 -2.96
CA ALA A 396 -6.22 -6.15 -3.19
C ALA A 396 -6.48 -4.71 -3.69
N GLU A 397 -5.49 -3.81 -3.60
CA GLU A 397 -5.57 -2.40 -4.00
C GLU A 397 -5.65 -2.20 -5.52
N HIS A 398 -6.72 -2.62 -6.19
CA HIS A 398 -7.01 -2.08 -7.53
C HIS A 398 -8.53 -1.90 -7.72
N LYS A 399 -9.06 -0.81 -7.17
CA LYS A 399 -9.96 0.03 -7.98
C LYS A 399 -9.06 0.93 -8.82
N ALA A 400 -9.10 0.75 -10.15
CA ALA A 400 -8.60 1.64 -11.22
C ALA A 400 -7.16 2.23 -11.21
N ILE A 401 -6.35 2.14 -10.16
CA ILE A 401 -5.06 2.86 -10.01
C ILE A 401 -3.84 2.08 -10.55
N PRO A 402 -3.16 2.40 -11.68
CA PRO A 402 -3.55 3.10 -12.90
C PRO A 402 -3.21 2.26 -14.16
N TYR A 403 -4.19 1.54 -14.71
CA TYR A 403 -4.00 0.73 -15.93
C TYR A 403 -3.46 1.53 -17.13
N ALA A 404 -3.61 2.86 -17.10
CA ALA A 404 -2.98 3.78 -18.04
C ALA A 404 -1.46 3.57 -18.16
N TYR A 405 -0.74 3.36 -17.05
CA TYR A 405 0.72 3.16 -17.09
C TYR A 405 1.12 1.75 -17.53
N ILE A 406 0.30 0.74 -17.21
CA ILE A 406 0.52 -0.63 -17.70
C ILE A 406 0.31 -0.66 -19.22
N TRP A 407 -0.74 0.00 -19.68
CA TRP A 407 -1.03 0.17 -21.11
C TRP A 407 0.03 1.00 -21.83
N ALA A 408 0.46 2.12 -21.24
CA ALA A 408 1.56 2.93 -21.76
C ALA A 408 2.85 2.12 -21.92
N ALA A 409 3.21 1.32 -20.91
CA ALA A 409 4.36 0.43 -20.97
C ALA A 409 4.23 -0.62 -22.11
N GLN A 410 3.05 -1.20 -22.35
CA GLN A 410 2.82 -2.08 -23.50
C GLN A 410 2.89 -1.32 -24.83
N ARG A 411 2.35 -0.09 -24.90
CA ARG A 411 2.43 0.77 -26.09
C ARG A 411 3.85 1.10 -26.47
N VAL A 412 4.74 1.36 -25.50
CA VAL A 412 6.18 1.56 -25.76
C VAL A 412 6.76 0.35 -26.51
N LEU A 413 6.46 -0.87 -26.06
CA LEU A 413 6.93 -2.09 -26.72
C LEU A 413 6.31 -2.29 -28.10
N LEU A 414 5.00 -2.05 -28.25
CA LEU A 414 4.28 -2.19 -29.52
C LEU A 414 4.76 -1.17 -30.56
N ALA A 415 4.94 0.09 -30.16
CA ALA A 415 5.48 1.15 -31.02
C ALA A 415 6.93 0.88 -31.42
N MET A 416 7.75 0.37 -30.50
CA MET A 416 9.11 -0.08 -30.83
C MET A 416 9.08 -1.18 -31.89
N SER A 417 8.20 -2.19 -31.73
CA SER A 417 8.06 -3.28 -32.70
C SER A 417 7.67 -2.76 -34.09
N ASP A 418 6.75 -1.80 -34.17
CA ASP A 418 6.31 -1.20 -35.43
C ASP A 418 7.42 -0.36 -36.12
N SER A 419 8.33 0.22 -35.34
CA SER A 419 9.47 1.00 -35.85
C SER A 419 10.61 0.15 -36.44
N LEU A 420 10.60 -1.17 -36.22
CA LEU A 420 11.62 -2.07 -36.78
C LEU A 420 11.33 -2.37 -38.25
N SER A 421 12.38 -2.66 -39.02
CA SER A 421 12.24 -3.04 -40.44
C SER A 421 11.34 -4.26 -40.67
N GLN A 422 11.34 -5.19 -39.72
CA GLN A 422 10.41 -6.30 -39.64
C GLN A 422 9.71 -6.25 -38.27
N PRO A 423 8.39 -5.98 -38.23
CA PRO A 423 7.63 -6.01 -37.00
C PRO A 423 7.74 -7.37 -36.30
N LEU A 424 7.82 -7.34 -34.96
CA LEU A 424 7.92 -8.55 -34.14
C LEU A 424 6.57 -9.25 -34.07
N ALA A 425 6.57 -10.57 -34.27
CA ALA A 425 5.37 -11.37 -34.20
C ALA A 425 4.84 -11.47 -32.75
N VAL A 426 3.57 -11.13 -32.55
CA VAL A 426 2.85 -11.33 -31.28
C VAL A 426 2.37 -12.77 -31.22
N ASP A 427 2.73 -13.49 -30.16
CA ASP A 427 2.26 -14.85 -29.92
C ASP A 427 0.96 -14.88 -29.09
N ARG A 428 0.39 -16.08 -28.90
CA ARG A 428 -0.79 -16.29 -28.05
C ARG A 428 -0.65 -15.64 -26.66
N SER A 429 0.50 -15.76 -26.02
CA SER A 429 0.72 -15.22 -24.68
C SER A 429 0.78 -13.68 -24.69
N GLY A 430 1.33 -13.10 -25.76
CA GLY A 430 1.30 -11.67 -26.02
C GLY A 430 -0.12 -11.13 -26.21
N PHE A 431 -0.97 -11.80 -27.01
CA PHE A 431 -2.38 -11.42 -27.16
C PHE A 431 -3.15 -11.51 -25.85
N GLN A 432 -2.95 -12.59 -25.07
CA GLN A 432 -3.57 -12.72 -23.75
C GLN A 432 -3.11 -11.62 -22.78
N ALA A 433 -1.83 -11.24 -22.84
CA ALA A 433 -1.28 -10.14 -22.05
C ALA A 433 -1.89 -8.78 -22.43
N ILE A 434 -2.08 -8.51 -23.73
CA ILE A 434 -2.74 -7.29 -24.22
C ILE A 434 -4.21 -7.26 -23.78
N ARG A 435 -4.94 -8.36 -23.99
CA ARG A 435 -6.35 -8.48 -23.57
C ARG A 435 -6.52 -8.26 -22.07
N ALA A 436 -5.62 -8.82 -21.25
CA ALA A 436 -5.67 -8.64 -19.80
C ALA A 436 -5.53 -7.17 -19.36
N VAL A 437 -4.69 -6.38 -20.04
CA VAL A 437 -4.50 -4.96 -19.73
C VAL A 437 -5.70 -4.13 -20.21
N LEU A 438 -6.16 -4.31 -21.45
CA LEU A 438 -7.33 -3.62 -22.01
C LEU A 438 -8.59 -3.86 -21.18
N ALA A 439 -8.74 -5.08 -20.67
CA ALA A 439 -9.81 -5.49 -19.79
C ALA A 439 -9.87 -4.65 -18.49
N GLY A 440 -8.75 -4.09 -18.04
CA GLY A 440 -8.63 -3.34 -16.79
C GLY A 440 -8.77 -1.83 -16.97
N MET A 441 -8.69 -1.36 -18.21
CA MET A 441 -8.87 0.05 -18.55
C MET A 441 -10.33 0.48 -18.39
N PRO A 442 -10.58 1.76 -18.06
CA PRO A 442 -11.92 2.34 -18.12
C PRO A 442 -12.51 2.24 -19.54
N LYS A 443 -13.84 2.30 -19.64
CA LYS A 443 -14.55 2.33 -20.94
C LYS A 443 -14.07 3.52 -21.77
N ASN A 444 -13.74 3.30 -23.03
CA ASN A 444 -13.58 4.39 -23.99
C ASN A 444 -14.96 4.94 -24.38
N ARG A 445 -15.00 6.01 -25.19
CA ARG A 445 -16.25 6.66 -25.62
C ARG A 445 -17.20 5.66 -26.30
N ASP A 446 -16.69 4.79 -27.17
CA ASP A 446 -17.49 3.79 -27.88
C ASP A 446 -18.07 2.74 -26.93
N GLU A 447 -17.25 2.24 -25.98
CA GLU A 447 -17.68 1.29 -24.95
C GLU A 447 -18.69 1.93 -23.98
N MET A 448 -18.56 3.22 -23.67
CA MET A 448 -19.54 3.98 -22.88
C MET A 448 -20.86 4.15 -23.65
N HIS A 449 -20.78 4.50 -24.93
CA HIS A 449 -21.95 4.62 -25.81
C HIS A 449 -22.70 3.27 -25.93
N ALA A 450 -21.97 2.19 -26.20
CA ALA A 450 -22.53 0.83 -26.23
C ALA A 450 -23.14 0.42 -24.89
N ALA A 451 -22.47 0.70 -23.75
CA ALA A 451 -22.99 0.38 -22.42
C ALA A 451 -24.28 1.15 -22.08
N SER A 452 -24.38 2.41 -22.52
CA SER A 452 -25.61 3.21 -22.36
C SER A 452 -26.77 2.60 -23.15
N ARG A 453 -26.55 2.12 -24.38
CA ARG A 453 -27.58 1.44 -25.18
C ARG A 453 -28.02 0.11 -24.56
N HIS A 454 -27.07 -0.67 -24.04
CA HIS A 454 -27.38 -1.90 -23.29
C HIS A 454 -28.13 -1.65 -21.96
N SER A 455 -28.10 -0.43 -21.42
CA SER A 455 -28.71 -0.15 -20.12
C SER A 455 -30.24 -0.13 -20.15
N LYS A 456 -30.85 0.10 -21.32
CA LYS A 456 -32.29 0.38 -21.44
C LYS A 456 -33.16 -0.88 -21.62
N LEU A 457 -32.72 -1.87 -22.37
CA LEU A 457 -33.55 -3.01 -22.82
C LEU A 457 -32.97 -4.39 -22.46
N TRP A 458 -33.83 -5.42 -22.34
CA TRP A 458 -33.43 -6.82 -22.22
C TRP A 458 -34.29 -7.77 -23.07
N PRO A 459 -33.72 -8.80 -23.76
CA PRO A 459 -32.29 -9.12 -23.89
C PRO A 459 -31.50 -7.95 -24.47
N PRO A 460 -30.18 -7.88 -24.24
CA PRO A 460 -29.41 -6.65 -24.43
C PRO A 460 -29.09 -6.44 -25.92
N TYR A 461 -30.08 -6.52 -26.79
CA TYR A 461 -29.93 -6.24 -28.21
C TYR A 461 -29.59 -4.77 -28.38
N LEU A 462 -28.57 -4.50 -29.21
CA LEU A 462 -28.25 -3.15 -29.65
C LEU A 462 -29.34 -2.72 -30.64
N THR A 463 -30.37 -2.03 -30.16
CA THR A 463 -31.28 -1.30 -31.04
C THR A 463 -30.64 0.03 -31.41
N PRO A 464 -30.64 0.42 -32.70
CA PRO A 464 -30.15 1.74 -33.09
C PRO A 464 -30.89 2.84 -32.34
N GLY A 465 -30.16 3.73 -31.68
CA GLY A 465 -30.72 4.89 -30.98
C GLY A 465 -30.84 6.12 -31.88
N ASP A 466 -29.97 6.23 -32.88
CA ASP A 466 -29.92 7.31 -33.87
C ASP A 466 -29.49 6.79 -35.27
N GLY A 467 -29.44 7.69 -36.26
CA GLY A 467 -29.04 7.34 -37.63
C GLY A 467 -27.55 7.00 -37.79
N ILE A 468 -26.72 7.29 -36.77
CA ILE A 468 -25.30 6.89 -36.75
C ILE A 468 -25.21 5.42 -36.35
N ASP A 469 -26.01 5.00 -35.36
CA ASP A 469 -26.12 3.61 -34.93
C ASP A 469 -26.68 2.69 -36.02
N GLU A 470 -27.58 3.18 -36.88
CA GLU A 470 -28.12 2.41 -38.01
C GLU A 470 -27.06 2.11 -39.07
N ALA A 471 -26.05 2.96 -39.19
CA ALA A 471 -24.95 2.83 -40.15
C ALA A 471 -23.74 2.06 -39.59
N MET A 472 -23.69 1.82 -38.28
CA MET A 472 -22.56 1.20 -37.60
C MET A 472 -22.57 -0.33 -37.76
N ASP A 473 -21.43 -0.90 -38.13
CA ASP A 473 -21.29 -2.35 -38.26
C ASP A 473 -21.32 -3.05 -36.90
N ALA A 474 -21.77 -4.30 -36.86
CA ALA A 474 -21.83 -5.08 -35.61
C ALA A 474 -20.45 -5.23 -34.94
N GLU A 475 -19.37 -5.29 -35.72
CA GLU A 475 -17.99 -5.42 -35.25
C GLU A 475 -17.45 -4.13 -34.61
N GLU A 476 -17.97 -2.96 -35.03
CA GLU A 476 -17.59 -1.66 -34.48
C GLU A 476 -18.13 -1.47 -33.05
N SER A 477 -19.17 -2.22 -32.68
CA SER A 477 -19.71 -2.24 -31.32
C SER A 477 -18.91 -3.12 -30.34
N TRP A 478 -17.95 -3.89 -30.81
CA TRP A 478 -17.14 -4.77 -29.95
C TRP A 478 -16.21 -3.97 -29.05
N SER A 479 -16.11 -4.41 -27.79
CA SER A 479 -15.13 -3.85 -26.86
C SER A 479 -13.71 -4.09 -27.36
N ARG A 480 -12.76 -3.26 -26.92
CA ARG A 480 -11.35 -3.37 -27.30
C ARG A 480 -10.75 -4.74 -26.95
N VAL A 481 -11.27 -5.39 -25.90
CA VAL A 481 -10.83 -6.71 -25.45
C VAL A 481 -11.31 -7.81 -26.39
N VAL A 482 -12.56 -7.73 -26.85
CA VAL A 482 -13.14 -8.69 -27.80
C VAL A 482 -12.46 -8.55 -29.16
N ARG A 483 -12.24 -7.31 -29.63
CA ARG A 483 -11.48 -7.03 -30.86
C ARG A 483 -10.08 -7.64 -30.83
N ALA A 484 -9.34 -7.45 -29.74
CA ALA A 484 -8.03 -8.08 -29.56
C ALA A 484 -8.10 -9.62 -29.52
N GLY A 485 -9.23 -10.19 -29.06
CA GLY A 485 -9.50 -11.63 -29.12
C GLY A 485 -9.80 -12.14 -30.53
N MET A 486 -10.44 -11.34 -31.38
CA MET A 486 -10.67 -11.67 -32.79
C MET A 486 -9.37 -11.60 -33.60
N MET A 487 -8.56 -10.55 -33.41
CA MET A 487 -7.23 -10.43 -34.02
C MET A 487 -6.32 -11.63 -33.69
N MET A 488 -6.43 -12.15 -32.46
CA MET A 488 -5.72 -13.38 -32.06
C MET A 488 -6.15 -14.60 -32.89
N GLN A 489 -7.45 -14.75 -33.19
CA GLN A 489 -7.95 -15.82 -34.05
C GLN A 489 -7.52 -15.64 -35.51
N GLU A 490 -7.58 -14.42 -36.02
CA GLU A 490 -7.13 -14.06 -37.37
C GLU A 490 -5.63 -14.34 -37.56
N ALA A 491 -4.83 -14.13 -36.51
CA ALA A 491 -3.41 -14.51 -36.47
C ALA A 491 -3.18 -16.03 -36.42
N GLY A 492 -4.24 -16.85 -36.41
CA GLY A 492 -4.18 -18.31 -36.44
C GLY A 492 -4.15 -18.99 -35.06
N PHE A 493 -4.39 -18.24 -33.97
CA PHE A 493 -4.43 -18.82 -32.62
C PHE A 493 -5.87 -19.12 -32.19
N PRO A 494 -6.28 -20.41 -32.06
CA PRO A 494 -7.63 -20.75 -31.63
C PRO A 494 -7.89 -20.33 -30.18
N LYS A 495 -9.11 -19.85 -29.88
CA LYS A 495 -9.56 -19.49 -28.53
C LYS A 495 -9.59 -20.71 -27.61
N GLN A 496 -9.23 -20.51 -26.35
CA GLN A 496 -9.39 -21.48 -25.26
C GLN A 496 -10.55 -21.07 -24.36
N GLU A 497 -10.95 -21.94 -23.43
CA GLU A 497 -12.01 -21.67 -22.44
C GLU A 497 -11.81 -20.34 -21.69
N VAL A 498 -10.57 -20.01 -21.32
CA VAL A 498 -10.25 -18.72 -20.66
C VAL A 498 -10.52 -17.54 -21.59
N ASP A 499 -10.26 -17.69 -22.89
CA ASP A 499 -10.49 -16.65 -23.89
C ASP A 499 -11.98 -16.42 -24.14
N GLU A 500 -12.80 -17.49 -24.14
CA GLU A 500 -14.26 -17.42 -24.22
C GLU A 500 -14.87 -16.74 -22.99
N VAL A 501 -14.34 -17.06 -21.82
CA VAL A 501 -14.74 -16.44 -20.55
C VAL A 501 -14.42 -14.93 -20.52
N ILE A 502 -13.29 -14.53 -21.10
CA ILE A 502 -12.98 -13.12 -21.33
C ILE A 502 -13.99 -12.49 -22.29
N ASP A 503 -14.27 -13.11 -23.43
CA ASP A 503 -15.23 -12.55 -24.39
C ASP A 503 -16.62 -12.34 -23.76
N ILE A 504 -17.11 -13.33 -22.98
CA ILE A 504 -18.39 -13.25 -22.28
C ILE A 504 -18.44 -12.09 -21.29
N LEU A 505 -17.37 -11.86 -20.53
CA LEU A 505 -17.34 -10.75 -19.58
C LEU A 505 -17.21 -9.39 -20.26
N TYR A 506 -16.61 -9.34 -21.45
CA TYR A 506 -16.28 -8.10 -22.15
C TYR A 506 -17.18 -7.80 -23.34
N GLY A 507 -18.34 -8.46 -23.43
CA GLY A 507 -19.46 -8.03 -24.27
C GLY A 507 -19.90 -9.01 -25.35
N LEU A 508 -19.34 -10.23 -25.42
CA LEU A 508 -19.67 -11.20 -26.47
C LEU A 508 -19.85 -12.62 -25.92
N ALA A 509 -21.06 -13.16 -26.00
CA ALA A 509 -21.35 -14.54 -25.65
C ALA A 509 -20.94 -15.54 -26.77
N PRO A 510 -20.83 -16.86 -26.48
CA PRO A 510 -20.41 -17.85 -27.46
C PRO A 510 -21.37 -18.02 -28.65
N ASP A 511 -22.63 -17.64 -28.46
CA ASP A 511 -23.66 -17.61 -29.50
C ASP A 511 -23.64 -16.31 -30.34
N GLY A 512 -22.68 -15.42 -30.08
CA GLY A 512 -22.55 -14.11 -30.73
C GLY A 512 -23.49 -13.04 -30.15
N SER A 513 -24.31 -13.37 -29.15
CA SER A 513 -25.17 -12.38 -28.51
C SER A 513 -24.36 -11.42 -27.63
N PRO A 514 -24.74 -10.14 -27.55
CA PRO A 514 -24.04 -9.18 -26.70
C PRO A 514 -24.28 -9.46 -25.21
N THR A 515 -23.31 -9.15 -24.37
CA THR A 515 -23.39 -9.24 -22.90
C THR A 515 -23.03 -7.91 -22.23
N ILE A 516 -23.36 -7.73 -20.94
CA ILE A 516 -22.98 -6.51 -20.24
C ILE A 516 -21.48 -6.52 -19.96
N GLN A 517 -20.76 -5.60 -20.60
CA GLN A 517 -19.32 -5.41 -20.45
C GLN A 517 -18.94 -5.12 -19.00
N GLN A 518 -18.29 -6.08 -18.35
CA GLN A 518 -17.83 -5.99 -16.98
C GLN A 518 -16.39 -5.47 -16.93
N ARG A 519 -16.11 -4.51 -16.06
CA ARG A 519 -14.73 -4.12 -15.70
C ARG A 519 -14.16 -5.05 -14.64
N ILE A 520 -14.15 -6.35 -14.95
CA ILE A 520 -13.68 -7.41 -14.06
C ILE A 520 -12.47 -8.10 -14.64
N GLN A 521 -11.37 -7.94 -13.94
CA GLN A 521 -10.12 -8.56 -14.26
C GLN A 521 -10.07 -10.05 -13.90
N ILE A 522 -9.87 -10.91 -14.90
CA ILE A 522 -9.77 -12.37 -14.72
C ILE A 522 -8.33 -12.73 -14.40
N ASN A 523 -8.10 -13.37 -13.25
CA ASN A 523 -6.81 -14.00 -13.00
C ASN A 523 -6.76 -15.33 -13.77
N PRO A 524 -5.83 -15.53 -14.71
CA PRO A 524 -5.70 -16.80 -15.44
C PRO A 524 -5.51 -18.02 -14.51
N ASP A 525 -4.93 -17.82 -13.32
CA ASP A 525 -4.80 -18.88 -12.31
C ASP A 525 -6.15 -19.26 -11.65
N ARG A 526 -7.15 -18.40 -11.74
CA ARG A 526 -8.48 -18.64 -11.17
C ARG A 526 -9.39 -19.21 -12.23
N LYS A 527 -9.83 -20.44 -11.99
CA LYS A 527 -10.86 -21.10 -12.81
C LYS A 527 -12.17 -20.32 -12.71
N MET A 528 -12.69 -19.90 -13.85
CA MET A 528 -14.02 -19.37 -14.01
C MET A 528 -14.61 -20.05 -15.23
N SER A 529 -15.80 -20.62 -15.09
CA SER A 529 -16.52 -21.25 -16.20
C SER A 529 -17.20 -20.19 -17.06
N ALA A 530 -17.46 -20.54 -18.34
CA ALA A 530 -18.27 -19.72 -19.25
C ALA A 530 -19.67 -19.43 -18.66
N TRP A 531 -20.26 -20.39 -17.95
CA TRP A 531 -21.56 -20.21 -17.30
C TRP A 531 -21.51 -19.17 -16.18
N ALA A 532 -20.56 -19.29 -15.24
CA ALA A 532 -20.38 -18.32 -14.16
C ALA A 532 -20.03 -16.92 -14.71
N ALA A 533 -19.25 -16.83 -15.79
CA ALA A 533 -18.98 -15.58 -16.49
C ALA A 533 -20.27 -14.96 -17.07
N SER A 534 -21.13 -15.76 -17.69
CA SER A 534 -22.40 -15.26 -18.25
C SER A 534 -23.38 -14.77 -17.18
N ILE A 535 -23.40 -15.39 -15.99
CA ILE A 535 -24.18 -14.92 -14.83
C ILE A 535 -23.62 -13.60 -14.30
N ARG A 536 -22.29 -13.41 -14.35
CA ARG A 536 -21.67 -12.14 -13.96
C ARG A 536 -21.88 -11.05 -14.99
N ALA A 537 -21.97 -11.38 -16.28
CA ALA A 537 -22.16 -10.42 -17.37
C ALA A 537 -23.64 -9.97 -17.55
N THR A 538 -24.42 -9.99 -16.46
CA THR A 538 -25.80 -9.48 -16.42
C THR A 538 -25.87 -8.10 -15.76
N ARG A 539 -26.99 -7.40 -15.93
CA ARG A 539 -27.21 -6.05 -15.39
C ARG A 539 -27.67 -6.07 -13.93
N ASN A 540 -28.54 -7.02 -13.57
CA ASN A 540 -29.15 -7.14 -12.25
C ASN A 540 -29.33 -8.61 -11.79
N SER A 541 -29.88 -8.80 -10.59
CA SER A 541 -30.11 -10.11 -9.97
C SER A 541 -31.18 -10.96 -10.66
N HIS A 542 -32.21 -10.34 -11.25
CA HIS A 542 -33.27 -11.06 -11.96
C HIS A 542 -32.74 -11.72 -13.24
N GLU A 543 -31.98 -10.97 -14.05
CA GLU A 543 -31.32 -11.50 -15.24
C GLU A 543 -30.30 -12.59 -14.88
N ALA A 544 -29.53 -12.36 -13.80
CA ALA A 544 -28.59 -13.35 -13.28
C ALA A 544 -29.29 -14.68 -12.95
N TRP A 545 -30.48 -14.61 -12.35
CA TRP A 545 -31.27 -15.79 -12.02
C TRP A 545 -31.82 -16.50 -13.25
N GLN A 546 -32.33 -15.77 -14.24
CA GLN A 546 -32.75 -16.36 -15.51
C GLN A 546 -31.60 -17.10 -16.19
N ARG A 547 -30.40 -16.50 -16.23
CA ARG A 547 -29.21 -17.15 -16.78
C ARG A 547 -28.71 -18.31 -15.91
N PHE A 548 -28.89 -18.26 -14.60
CA PHE A 548 -28.59 -19.37 -13.69
C PHE A 548 -29.51 -20.57 -13.92
N ARG A 549 -30.76 -20.35 -14.35
CA ARG A 549 -31.70 -21.44 -14.66
C ARG A 549 -31.53 -22.03 -16.06
N ASN A 550 -30.92 -21.28 -16.97
CA ASN A 550 -30.70 -21.66 -18.36
C ASN A 550 -29.21 -21.93 -18.61
N PRO A 551 -28.72 -23.16 -18.32
CA PRO A 551 -27.33 -23.52 -18.56
C PRO A 551 -26.95 -23.42 -20.06
N PRO A 552 -25.65 -23.23 -20.37
CA PRO A 552 -25.17 -23.25 -21.76
C PRO A 552 -25.47 -24.57 -22.48
N GLU A 553 -25.35 -25.69 -21.76
CA GLU A 553 -25.67 -27.02 -22.26
C GLU A 553 -26.90 -27.60 -21.53
N PRO A 554 -27.88 -28.18 -22.25
CA PRO A 554 -29.05 -28.80 -21.62
C PRO A 554 -28.66 -29.90 -20.62
N GLY A 555 -29.18 -29.81 -19.39
CA GLY A 555 -28.94 -30.80 -18.33
C GLY A 555 -27.69 -30.57 -17.47
N MET A 556 -26.90 -29.52 -17.74
CA MET A 556 -25.76 -29.14 -16.89
C MET A 556 -26.25 -28.67 -15.50
N LYS A 557 -25.56 -29.10 -14.44
CA LYS A 557 -25.84 -28.70 -13.05
C LYS A 557 -24.90 -27.58 -12.58
N PRO A 558 -25.40 -26.60 -11.79
CA PRO A 558 -24.58 -25.50 -11.30
C PRO A 558 -23.53 -26.00 -10.28
N GLY A 559 -22.30 -25.49 -10.37
CA GLY A 559 -21.22 -25.75 -9.42
C GLY A 559 -20.99 -24.57 -8.46
N ALA A 560 -19.94 -24.67 -7.63
CA ALA A 560 -19.63 -23.64 -6.63
C ALA A 560 -19.36 -22.24 -7.24
N LEU A 561 -18.80 -22.19 -8.45
CA LEU A 561 -18.49 -20.95 -9.15
C LEU A 561 -19.76 -20.23 -9.64
N GLU A 562 -20.73 -20.98 -10.14
CA GLU A 562 -22.04 -20.46 -10.59
C GLU A 562 -22.83 -19.93 -9.39
N TYR A 563 -22.86 -20.67 -8.27
CA TYR A 563 -23.46 -20.18 -7.02
C TYR A 563 -22.75 -18.92 -6.51
N ALA A 564 -21.41 -18.87 -6.54
CA ALA A 564 -20.66 -17.68 -6.15
C ALA A 564 -20.97 -16.47 -7.03
N ALA A 565 -21.12 -16.65 -8.35
CA ALA A 565 -21.54 -15.60 -9.27
C ALA A 565 -22.95 -15.09 -8.95
N MET A 566 -23.88 -16.01 -8.64
CA MET A 566 -25.25 -15.66 -8.27
C MET A 566 -25.32 -14.90 -6.92
N PHE A 567 -24.62 -15.38 -5.88
CA PHE A 567 -24.53 -14.66 -4.60
C PHE A 567 -23.97 -13.25 -4.77
N GLN A 568 -22.94 -13.08 -5.62
CA GLN A 568 -22.36 -11.76 -5.89
C GLN A 568 -23.42 -10.79 -6.46
N ARG A 569 -24.32 -11.27 -7.31
CA ARG A 569 -25.42 -10.47 -7.88
C ARG A 569 -26.55 -10.22 -6.89
N LEU A 570 -26.90 -11.20 -6.03
CA LEU A 570 -27.92 -11.02 -4.99
C LEU A 570 -27.52 -10.00 -3.92
N TYR A 571 -26.25 -10.00 -3.51
CA TYR A 571 -25.74 -9.05 -2.51
C TYR A 571 -25.33 -7.68 -3.09
N ALA A 572 -25.39 -7.51 -4.42
CA ALA A 572 -25.08 -6.23 -5.06
C ALA A 572 -26.16 -5.19 -4.75
N ARG A 573 -25.72 -3.94 -4.51
CA ARG A 573 -26.63 -2.81 -4.26
C ARG A 573 -27.22 -2.31 -5.56
N GLU A 574 -28.41 -1.73 -5.49
CA GLU A 574 -29.00 -1.02 -6.62
C GLU A 574 -28.19 0.24 -6.94
N ALA A 575 -28.03 0.51 -8.24
CA ALA A 575 -27.37 1.69 -8.75
C ALA A 575 -28.28 2.92 -8.56
N ASP A 576 -27.67 4.04 -8.18
CA ASP A 576 -28.35 5.33 -8.07
C ASP A 576 -28.43 5.97 -9.46
N PRO A 577 -29.64 6.20 -10.02
CA PRO A 577 -29.81 6.79 -11.35
C PRO A 577 -29.16 8.17 -11.48
N GLN A 578 -29.04 8.93 -10.39
CA GLN A 578 -28.52 10.30 -10.41
C GLN A 578 -26.99 10.36 -10.52
N ARG A 579 -26.28 9.24 -10.31
CA ARG A 579 -24.81 9.19 -10.31
C ARG A 579 -24.18 8.90 -11.67
N GLY A 580 -24.97 8.79 -12.74
CA GLY A 580 -24.46 8.60 -14.11
C GLY A 580 -23.60 7.35 -14.34
N THR A 581 -23.58 6.38 -13.42
CA THR A 581 -22.74 5.18 -13.56
C THR A 581 -23.30 4.24 -14.64
N LEU A 582 -22.44 3.59 -15.42
CA LEU A 582 -22.88 2.66 -16.48
C LEU A 582 -22.86 1.20 -16.03
N PRO A 583 -23.75 0.34 -16.57
CA PRO A 583 -23.75 -1.10 -16.27
C PRO A 583 -22.38 -1.75 -16.48
N GLY A 584 -21.92 -2.50 -15.48
CA GLY A 584 -20.65 -3.24 -15.52
C GLY A 584 -19.40 -2.44 -15.15
N ASP A 585 -19.50 -1.13 -14.89
CA ASP A 585 -18.37 -0.35 -14.32
C ASP A 585 -18.13 -0.71 -12.85
N ASN A 586 -19.21 -0.91 -12.11
CA ASN A 586 -19.21 -1.31 -10.71
C ASN A 586 -20.06 -2.57 -10.52
N HIS A 587 -19.84 -3.25 -9.39
CA HIS A 587 -20.70 -4.35 -8.95
C HIS A 587 -22.02 -3.84 -8.35
N LEU A 588 -22.81 -3.15 -9.18
CA LEU A 588 -24.14 -2.65 -8.85
C LEU A 588 -25.18 -3.34 -9.74
N ASN A 589 -26.41 -3.40 -9.22
CA ASN A 589 -27.58 -3.85 -9.96
C ASN A 589 -28.25 -2.64 -10.58
N TYR A 590 -28.41 -2.62 -11.90
CA TYR A 590 -29.06 -1.51 -12.61
C TYR A 590 -30.53 -1.87 -12.91
N PRO A 591 -31.48 -1.00 -12.55
CA PRO A 591 -32.91 -1.22 -12.84
C PRO A 591 -33.18 -1.12 -14.35
N MET A 592 -34.33 -1.62 -14.79
CA MET A 592 -34.82 -1.51 -16.17
C MET A 592 -35.78 -0.32 -16.27
N ASP A 593 -35.64 0.51 -17.32
CA ASP A 593 -36.54 1.65 -17.54
C ASP A 593 -37.97 1.20 -17.97
N GLU A 594 -38.12 -0.02 -18.49
CA GLU A 594 -39.37 -0.57 -19.06
C GLU A 594 -39.98 -1.75 -18.28
N GLU A 595 -40.06 -1.69 -16.94
CA GLU A 595 -40.88 -2.65 -16.16
C GLU A 595 -42.40 -2.50 -16.39
N THR A 596 -42.82 -1.66 -17.34
CA THR A 596 -44.21 -1.32 -17.66
C THR A 596 -44.98 -2.41 -18.39
N ASN A 597 -44.30 -3.35 -19.07
CA ASN A 597 -44.96 -4.35 -19.93
C ASN A 597 -45.14 -5.74 -19.28
N LEU A 598 -44.56 -6.00 -18.10
CA LEU A 598 -44.71 -7.28 -17.40
C LEU A 598 -45.81 -7.19 -16.35
N THR A 599 -46.71 -8.17 -16.34
CA THR A 599 -47.73 -8.27 -15.29
C THR A 599 -47.07 -8.56 -13.93
N GLU A 600 -47.69 -8.13 -12.84
CA GLU A 600 -47.20 -8.42 -11.47
C GLU A 600 -47.00 -9.92 -11.21
N LEU A 601 -47.77 -10.77 -11.88
CA LEU A 601 -47.65 -12.23 -11.79
C LEU A 601 -46.41 -12.76 -12.52
N GLU A 602 -46.05 -12.18 -13.67
CA GLU A 602 -44.81 -12.50 -14.37
C GLU A 602 -43.59 -12.01 -13.60
N LYS A 603 -43.67 -10.82 -12.99
CA LYS A 603 -42.63 -10.30 -12.10
C LYS A 603 -42.35 -11.26 -10.94
N LEU A 604 -43.40 -11.75 -10.26
CA LEU A 604 -43.27 -12.73 -9.18
C LEU A 604 -42.64 -14.06 -9.62
N ARG A 605 -42.91 -14.53 -10.85
CA ARG A 605 -42.30 -15.77 -11.39
C ARG A 605 -40.82 -15.62 -11.73
N LEU A 606 -40.38 -14.39 -11.99
CA LEU A 606 -39.00 -14.06 -12.36
C LEU A 606 -38.16 -13.67 -11.15
N GLN A 607 -38.75 -13.58 -9.95
CA GLN A 607 -38.02 -13.22 -8.75
C GLN A 607 -36.93 -14.26 -8.43
N PRO A 608 -35.70 -13.79 -8.15
CA PRO A 608 -34.65 -14.66 -7.68
C PRO A 608 -34.92 -15.14 -6.24
N PRO A 609 -34.39 -16.30 -5.84
CA PRO A 609 -34.43 -16.74 -4.44
C PRO A 609 -33.66 -15.76 -3.55
N THR A 610 -34.04 -15.72 -2.27
CA THR A 610 -33.25 -15.01 -1.26
C THR A 610 -31.87 -15.65 -1.10
N PRO A 611 -30.84 -14.90 -0.62
CA PRO A 611 -29.53 -15.49 -0.39
C PRO A 611 -29.54 -16.72 0.54
N GLY A 612 -30.42 -16.72 1.56
CA GLY A 612 -30.58 -17.86 2.46
C GLY A 612 -31.18 -19.09 1.78
N GLU A 613 -32.19 -18.91 0.93
CA GLU A 613 -32.80 -19.99 0.14
C GLU A 613 -31.81 -20.56 -0.88
N LEU A 614 -31.11 -19.69 -1.62
CA LEU A 614 -30.08 -20.12 -2.57
C LEU A 614 -28.95 -20.91 -1.88
N TYR A 615 -28.58 -20.51 -0.66
CA TYR A 615 -27.64 -21.27 0.16
C TYR A 615 -28.19 -22.63 0.57
N GLY A 616 -29.48 -22.72 0.93
CA GLY A 616 -30.17 -24.00 1.15
C GLY A 616 -30.08 -24.92 -0.07
N MET A 617 -30.45 -24.41 -1.25
CA MET A 617 -30.38 -25.14 -2.53
C MET A 617 -28.98 -25.65 -2.84
N MET A 618 -27.96 -24.81 -2.63
CA MET A 618 -26.56 -25.19 -2.82
C MET A 618 -26.17 -26.38 -1.94
N ARG A 619 -26.66 -26.42 -0.70
CA ARG A 619 -26.37 -27.49 0.26
C ARG A 619 -27.16 -28.76 0.00
N GLU A 620 -28.40 -28.65 -0.47
CA GLU A 620 -29.22 -29.79 -0.88
C GLU A 620 -28.61 -30.54 -2.07
N GLU A 621 -28.00 -29.82 -3.02
CA GLU A 621 -27.22 -30.42 -4.11
C GLU A 621 -25.84 -30.96 -3.66
N GLY A 622 -25.52 -30.89 -2.37
CA GLY A 622 -24.27 -31.41 -1.79
C GLY A 622 -23.03 -30.55 -2.10
N ILE A 623 -23.20 -29.32 -2.58
CA ILE A 623 -22.10 -28.44 -2.98
C ILE A 623 -21.63 -27.64 -1.77
N ARG A 624 -20.31 -27.63 -1.53
CA ARG A 624 -19.69 -26.85 -0.46
C ARG A 624 -19.15 -25.52 -0.99
N PRO A 625 -19.24 -24.42 -0.22
CA PRO A 625 -18.69 -23.14 -0.62
C PRO A 625 -17.18 -23.21 -0.71
N ASP A 626 -16.66 -22.84 -1.88
CA ASP A 626 -15.24 -22.65 -2.14
C ASP A 626 -14.72 -21.33 -1.54
N GLU A 627 -13.42 -21.05 -1.63
CA GLU A 627 -12.84 -19.85 -1.01
C GLU A 627 -13.46 -18.54 -1.53
N GLN A 628 -13.83 -18.48 -2.81
CA GLN A 628 -14.46 -17.30 -3.40
C GLN A 628 -15.90 -17.13 -2.91
N CYS A 629 -16.68 -18.20 -2.88
CA CYS A 629 -18.04 -18.22 -2.34
C CYS A 629 -18.04 -17.87 -0.86
N LEU A 630 -17.14 -18.47 -0.06
CA LEU A 630 -16.96 -18.18 1.37
C LEU A 630 -16.69 -16.70 1.61
N ARG A 631 -15.80 -16.09 0.83
CA ARG A 631 -15.50 -14.66 0.95
C ARG A 631 -16.76 -13.80 0.81
N ILE A 632 -17.62 -14.10 -0.18
CA ILE A 632 -18.85 -13.36 -0.47
C ILE A 632 -19.89 -13.59 0.64
N LEU A 633 -20.07 -14.84 1.06
CA LEU A 633 -21.02 -15.21 2.11
C LEU A 633 -20.63 -14.60 3.46
N VAL A 634 -19.35 -14.67 3.84
CA VAL A 634 -18.85 -14.15 5.12
C VAL A 634 -18.94 -12.62 5.19
N SER A 635 -18.56 -11.89 4.13
CA SER A 635 -18.65 -10.42 4.12
C SER A 635 -20.09 -9.90 4.24
N ASN A 636 -21.07 -10.68 3.77
CA ASN A 636 -22.47 -10.31 3.75
C ASN A 636 -23.34 -10.98 4.81
N ALA A 637 -22.76 -11.82 5.67
CA ALA A 637 -23.49 -12.48 6.76
C ALA A 637 -24.23 -11.47 7.65
N GLU A 638 -25.44 -11.83 8.08
CA GLU A 638 -26.29 -10.98 8.92
C GLU A 638 -25.82 -10.99 10.39
N ASN A 639 -25.26 -12.11 10.83
CA ASN A 639 -24.78 -12.31 12.18
C ASN A 639 -23.51 -13.18 12.22
N ILE A 640 -22.79 -13.14 13.36
CA ILE A 640 -21.51 -13.83 13.49
C ILE A 640 -21.68 -15.36 13.46
N ALA A 641 -22.79 -15.86 14.01
CA ALA A 641 -23.06 -17.30 14.04
C ALA A 641 -23.23 -17.86 12.62
N GLU A 642 -23.89 -17.10 11.74
CA GLU A 642 -24.01 -17.42 10.32
C GLU A 642 -22.65 -17.35 9.61
N ALA A 643 -21.84 -16.33 9.86
CA ALA A 643 -20.47 -16.28 9.32
C ALA A 643 -19.63 -17.48 9.77
N HIS A 644 -19.78 -17.91 11.03
CA HIS A 644 -19.10 -19.10 11.56
C HIS A 644 -19.63 -20.37 10.90
N ARG A 645 -20.95 -20.52 10.72
CA ARG A 645 -21.56 -21.63 9.98
C ARG A 645 -20.97 -21.74 8.57
N TYR A 646 -20.89 -20.63 7.83
CA TYR A 646 -20.27 -20.62 6.50
C TYR A 646 -18.82 -21.09 6.53
N LEU A 647 -18.01 -20.63 7.49
CA LEU A 647 -16.62 -21.06 7.65
C LEU A 647 -16.49 -22.56 8.00
N GLU A 648 -17.43 -23.11 8.77
CA GLU A 648 -17.44 -24.53 9.12
C GLU A 648 -17.82 -25.43 7.94
N ASP A 649 -18.70 -24.94 7.08
CA ASP A 649 -19.21 -25.65 5.90
C ASP A 649 -18.28 -25.55 4.67
N GLY A 650 -17.21 -24.76 4.77
CA GLY A 650 -16.22 -24.56 3.71
C GLY A 650 -15.61 -25.84 3.14
N SER A 651 -15.21 -25.79 1.87
CA SER A 651 -14.56 -26.94 1.20
C SER A 651 -13.16 -27.26 1.73
N THR A 652 -12.44 -26.27 2.27
CA THR A 652 -11.09 -26.42 2.83
C THR A 652 -11.12 -27.02 4.24
N ALA A 653 -10.08 -27.78 4.63
CA ALA A 653 -10.02 -28.44 5.94
C ALA A 653 -10.31 -27.48 7.11
N ARG A 654 -11.27 -27.86 7.99
CA ARG A 654 -11.77 -27.09 9.16
C ARG A 654 -10.66 -26.46 10.03
N LYS A 655 -9.47 -27.08 10.07
CA LYS A 655 -8.27 -26.59 10.77
C LYS A 655 -7.76 -25.23 10.26
N ASN A 656 -8.06 -24.83 9.03
CA ASN A 656 -7.55 -23.59 8.43
C ASN A 656 -8.34 -22.33 8.82
N TYR A 657 -9.58 -22.49 9.31
CA TYR A 657 -10.48 -21.37 9.63
C TYR A 657 -10.84 -21.27 11.11
N ALA A 658 -10.60 -22.33 11.90
CA ALA A 658 -10.85 -22.33 13.34
C ALA A 658 -10.22 -21.13 14.06
N GLU A 659 -9.03 -20.69 13.64
CA GLU A 659 -8.31 -19.55 14.23
C GLU A 659 -9.02 -18.20 14.08
N LEU A 660 -9.91 -18.03 13.10
CA LEU A 660 -10.74 -16.82 13.01
C LEU A 660 -11.80 -16.78 14.12
N THR A 661 -12.23 -17.96 14.57
CA THR A 661 -13.29 -18.15 15.57
C THR A 661 -12.75 -18.28 17.00
N THR A 662 -11.47 -18.64 17.21
CA THR A 662 -10.84 -18.74 18.54
C THR A 662 -10.64 -17.37 19.21
N ALA A 663 -10.70 -17.34 20.55
CA ALA A 663 -10.53 -16.11 21.33
C ALA A 663 -9.09 -15.58 21.31
N PHE A 664 -8.09 -16.46 21.22
CA PHE A 664 -6.67 -16.13 21.24
C PHE A 664 -5.92 -16.86 20.11
N PRO A 665 -5.91 -16.32 18.88
CA PRO A 665 -5.26 -16.98 17.76
C PRO A 665 -3.75 -16.86 17.80
N SER A 666 -3.07 -17.93 17.37
CA SER A 666 -1.62 -17.96 17.15
C SER A 666 -1.23 -17.21 15.87
N THR A 667 -0.18 -16.38 15.93
CA THR A 667 0.32 -15.62 14.76
C THR A 667 0.79 -16.54 13.63
N LYS A 668 1.36 -17.71 13.94
CA LYS A 668 1.81 -18.69 12.94
C LYS A 668 0.62 -19.35 12.23
N SER A 669 -0.44 -19.66 12.96
CA SER A 669 -1.64 -20.30 12.39
C SER A 669 -2.47 -19.32 11.57
N LEU A 670 -2.62 -18.07 12.04
CA LEU A 670 -3.35 -17.00 11.32
C LEU A 670 -2.71 -16.67 9.97
N LYS A 671 -1.40 -16.91 9.82
CA LYS A 671 -0.69 -16.76 8.54
C LYS A 671 -1.15 -17.74 7.46
N ARG A 672 -1.75 -18.87 7.84
CA ARG A 672 -2.26 -19.90 6.91
C ARG A 672 -3.60 -19.51 6.28
N THR A 673 -4.34 -18.59 6.90
CA THR A 673 -5.61 -18.12 6.36
C THR A 673 -5.37 -17.18 5.18
N PRO A 674 -6.03 -17.38 4.03
CA PRO A 674 -5.93 -16.47 2.90
C PRO A 674 -6.36 -15.05 3.26
N LEU A 675 -5.58 -14.05 2.82
CA LEU A 675 -5.86 -12.63 3.08
C LEU A 675 -7.24 -12.15 2.55
N PRO A 676 -7.75 -12.59 1.38
CA PRO A 676 -9.08 -12.20 0.92
C PRO A 676 -10.21 -12.64 1.86
N LEU A 677 -10.10 -13.85 2.43
CA LEU A 677 -11.09 -14.35 3.38
C LEU A 677 -10.94 -13.66 4.74
N PHE A 678 -9.70 -13.40 5.16
CA PHE A 678 -9.42 -12.64 6.39
C PHE A 678 -10.04 -11.24 6.31
N SER A 679 -9.86 -10.50 5.20
CA SER A 679 -10.47 -9.17 5.04
C SER A 679 -12.00 -9.23 5.05
N ALA A 680 -12.62 -10.23 4.40
CA ALA A 680 -14.07 -10.41 4.44
C ALA A 680 -14.59 -10.67 5.86
N TYR A 681 -13.86 -11.45 6.65
CA TYR A 681 -14.20 -11.67 8.05
C TYR A 681 -13.99 -10.40 8.91
N MET A 682 -12.97 -9.58 8.61
CA MET A 682 -12.77 -8.29 9.30
C MET A 682 -13.91 -7.31 8.98
N GLU A 683 -14.37 -7.27 7.72
CA GLU A 683 -15.54 -6.51 7.32
C GLU A 683 -16.80 -6.97 8.06
N CYS A 684 -17.04 -8.29 8.11
CA CYS A 684 -18.13 -8.92 8.85
C CYS A 684 -18.12 -8.53 10.35
N LEU A 685 -16.98 -8.71 11.03
CA LEU A 685 -16.81 -8.36 12.44
C LEU A 685 -17.03 -6.88 12.71
N SER A 686 -16.58 -6.01 11.80
CA SER A 686 -16.72 -4.56 11.94
C SER A 686 -18.16 -4.10 11.68
N LYS A 687 -18.85 -4.74 10.73
CA LYS A 687 -20.22 -4.42 10.32
C LYS A 687 -21.26 -4.84 11.34
N ILE A 688 -21.15 -6.06 11.87
CA ILE A 688 -22.18 -6.64 12.73
C ILE A 688 -22.14 -5.97 14.11
N PRO A 689 -23.21 -5.24 14.50
CA PRO A 689 -23.24 -4.55 15.78
C PRO A 689 -23.21 -5.58 16.91
N ASN A 690 -22.38 -5.33 17.92
CA ASN A 690 -22.43 -6.11 19.14
C ASN A 690 -22.50 -5.24 20.38
N LEU A 691 -23.11 -5.80 21.43
CA LEU A 691 -23.23 -5.17 22.73
C LEU A 691 -21.82 -4.86 23.29
N GLY A 692 -21.38 -3.60 23.19
CA GLY A 692 -20.13 -3.10 23.78
C GLY A 692 -18.89 -3.12 22.88
N GLY A 693 -19.02 -3.15 21.54
CA GLY A 693 -17.87 -2.96 20.64
C GLY A 693 -16.83 -4.10 20.63
N ARG A 694 -17.12 -5.25 21.26
CA ARG A 694 -16.14 -6.36 21.39
C ARG A 694 -15.69 -6.94 20.04
N ASN A 695 -16.53 -6.88 19.00
CA ASN A 695 -16.21 -7.41 17.68
C ASN A 695 -15.23 -6.48 16.99
N LEU A 696 -15.43 -5.17 17.15
CA LEU A 696 -14.52 -4.14 16.65
C LEU A 696 -13.16 -4.24 17.33
N LEU A 697 -13.12 -4.38 18.66
CA LEU A 697 -11.86 -4.60 19.39
C LEU A 697 -11.18 -5.92 18.98
N ARG A 698 -11.97 -6.97 18.75
CA ARG A 698 -11.45 -8.23 18.22
C ARG A 698 -10.89 -8.07 16.82
N ALA A 699 -11.55 -7.31 15.94
CA ALA A 699 -11.07 -7.03 14.60
C ALA A 699 -9.73 -6.28 14.64
N VAL A 700 -9.59 -5.27 15.52
CA VAL A 700 -8.32 -4.57 15.77
C VAL A 700 -7.23 -5.55 16.20
N ARG A 701 -7.48 -6.41 17.21
CA ARG A 701 -6.49 -7.42 17.68
C ARG A 701 -6.07 -8.41 16.58
N LEU A 702 -7.03 -8.84 15.77
CA LEU A 702 -6.77 -9.77 14.66
C LEU A 702 -5.94 -9.09 13.58
N ALA A 703 -6.25 -7.83 13.26
CA ALA A 703 -5.50 -7.02 12.31
C ALA A 703 -4.04 -6.83 12.77
N GLU A 704 -3.81 -6.40 14.02
CA GLU A 704 -2.47 -6.23 14.62
C GLU A 704 -1.62 -7.51 14.58
N ARG A 705 -2.24 -8.68 14.76
CA ARG A 705 -1.53 -9.97 14.75
C ARG A 705 -1.24 -10.51 13.35
N ARG A 706 -2.05 -10.12 12.36
CA ARG A 706 -1.98 -10.66 10.98
C ARG A 706 -1.22 -9.75 10.04
N LEU A 707 -1.47 -8.45 10.13
CA LEU A 707 -0.81 -7.45 9.32
C LEU A 707 0.60 -7.23 9.86
N SER A 708 1.47 -6.90 8.92
CA SER A 708 2.87 -6.56 9.15
C SER A 708 3.31 -5.78 7.92
N GLY A 709 4.44 -5.06 8.00
CA GLY A 709 4.95 -4.29 6.86
C GLY A 709 5.08 -5.07 5.54
N LYS A 710 5.18 -6.41 5.58
CA LYS A 710 5.22 -7.28 4.38
C LYS A 710 3.88 -7.36 3.62
N ASN A 711 2.75 -7.12 4.29
CA ASN A 711 1.39 -7.18 3.73
C ASN A 711 0.74 -5.80 3.66
N ALA A 712 1.52 -4.72 3.55
CA ALA A 712 1.02 -3.35 3.55
C ALA A 712 -0.09 -3.13 2.50
N ASN A 713 -0.02 -3.77 1.33
CA ASN A 713 -1.03 -3.67 0.26
C ASN A 713 -2.41 -4.25 0.63
N TRP A 714 -2.56 -4.88 1.79
CA TRP A 714 -3.83 -5.36 2.33
C TRP A 714 -4.33 -4.50 3.49
N SER A 715 -3.57 -3.47 3.90
CA SER A 715 -3.89 -2.62 5.04
C SER A 715 -5.24 -1.93 4.84
N ALA A 716 -5.49 -1.33 3.68
CA ALA A 716 -6.76 -0.65 3.40
C ALA A 716 -7.97 -1.59 3.50
N PHE A 717 -7.87 -2.82 3.02
CA PHE A 717 -9.00 -3.78 3.01
C PHE A 717 -9.38 -4.28 4.39
N VAL A 718 -8.47 -4.17 5.36
CA VAL A 718 -8.71 -4.57 6.74
C VAL A 718 -9.03 -3.36 7.60
N TRP A 719 -8.22 -2.30 7.52
CA TRP A 719 -8.37 -1.12 8.35
C TRP A 719 -9.51 -0.21 7.90
N ALA A 720 -9.79 -0.07 6.59
CA ALA A 720 -10.87 0.82 6.16
C ALA A 720 -12.26 0.36 6.65
N PRO A 721 -12.64 -0.94 6.59
CA PRO A 721 -13.87 -1.41 7.24
C PRO A 721 -13.90 -1.17 8.75
N ILE A 722 -12.78 -1.38 9.45
CA ILE A 722 -12.68 -1.14 10.91
C ILE A 722 -12.95 0.34 11.20
N LEU A 723 -12.27 1.25 10.51
CA LEU A 723 -12.42 2.70 10.66
C LEU A 723 -13.84 3.16 10.31
N LYS A 724 -14.39 2.68 9.20
CA LYS A 724 -15.76 2.99 8.76
C LYS A 724 -16.80 2.72 9.84
N HIS A 725 -16.67 1.59 10.54
CA HIS A 725 -17.61 1.19 11.60
C HIS A 725 -17.22 1.74 12.97
N LEU A 726 -15.95 2.10 13.20
CA LEU A 726 -15.54 2.92 14.34
C LEU A 726 -16.22 4.29 14.32
N GLY A 727 -16.56 4.82 13.14
CA GLY A 727 -17.33 6.07 13.00
C GLY A 727 -18.82 5.97 13.33
N GLN A 728 -19.31 4.83 13.81
CA GLN A 728 -20.68 4.72 14.34
C GLN A 728 -20.85 5.54 15.62
N HIS A 729 -22.10 5.82 15.99
CA HIS A 729 -22.37 6.57 17.21
C HIS A 729 -21.84 5.86 18.46
N HIS A 730 -21.19 6.61 19.37
CA HIS A 730 -20.64 6.08 20.60
C HIS A 730 -21.68 5.33 21.46
N CYS A 731 -22.96 5.74 21.47
CA CYS A 731 -24.01 4.97 22.17
C CYS A 731 -24.30 3.61 21.53
N ARG A 732 -24.19 3.47 20.19
CA ARG A 732 -24.31 2.16 19.51
C ARG A 732 -23.13 1.27 19.85
N LEU A 733 -21.94 1.85 19.97
CA LEU A 733 -20.73 1.15 20.42
C LEU A 733 -20.72 0.89 21.94
N ARG A 734 -21.61 1.57 22.70
CA ARG A 734 -21.60 1.69 24.17
C ARG A 734 -20.25 2.16 24.74
N LEU A 735 -19.55 3.01 23.98
CA LEU A 735 -18.34 3.70 24.39
C LEU A 735 -18.68 5.12 24.86
N THR A 736 -17.82 5.73 25.66
CA THR A 736 -17.82 7.19 25.81
C THR A 736 -17.19 7.81 24.57
N LEU A 737 -17.54 9.06 24.25
CA LEU A 737 -16.90 9.81 23.15
C LEU A 737 -15.38 9.81 23.31
N GLU A 738 -14.89 10.08 24.52
CA GLU A 738 -13.47 10.00 24.85
C GLU A 738 -12.84 8.62 24.55
N ALA A 739 -13.49 7.52 24.95
CA ALA A 739 -12.95 6.18 24.68
C ALA A 739 -12.93 5.88 23.17
N GLN A 740 -13.91 6.38 22.41
CA GLN A 740 -13.95 6.24 20.96
C GLN A 740 -12.82 7.02 20.27
N LEU A 741 -12.57 8.26 20.70
CA LEU A 741 -11.48 9.09 20.16
C LEU A 741 -10.10 8.53 20.51
N ARG A 742 -9.92 8.01 21.72
CA ARG A 742 -8.69 7.30 22.11
C ARG A 742 -8.45 6.06 21.26
N LEU A 743 -9.51 5.29 20.98
CA LEU A 743 -9.41 4.13 20.10
C LEU A 743 -9.07 4.54 18.65
N LEU A 744 -9.64 5.64 18.16
CA LEU A 744 -9.31 6.18 16.83
C LEU A 744 -7.82 6.59 16.76
N LEU A 745 -7.34 7.36 17.73
CA LEU A 745 -5.92 7.76 17.82
C LEU A 745 -5.00 6.54 17.91
N TYR A 746 -5.35 5.55 18.73
CA TYR A 746 -4.59 4.31 18.85
C TYR A 746 -4.48 3.57 17.51
N VAL A 747 -5.59 3.42 16.78
CA VAL A 747 -5.59 2.77 15.46
C VAL A 747 -4.76 3.58 14.46
N MET A 748 -4.87 4.92 14.47
CA MET A 748 -4.07 5.79 13.61
C MET A 748 -2.56 5.64 13.87
N ASP A 749 -2.14 5.72 15.15
CA ASP A 749 -0.74 5.59 15.55
C ASP A 749 -0.18 4.21 15.22
N HIS A 750 -0.99 3.15 15.37
CA HIS A 750 -0.58 1.80 15.01
C HIS A 750 -0.36 1.63 13.51
N ILE A 751 -1.31 2.09 12.67
CA ILE A 751 -1.20 2.03 11.20
C ILE A 751 0.04 2.80 10.72
N ASP A 752 0.28 3.98 11.30
CA ASP A 752 1.43 4.83 10.98
C ASP A 752 2.76 4.19 11.40
N ALA A 753 2.82 3.59 12.60
CA ALA A 753 4.00 2.86 13.08
C ALA A 753 4.39 1.68 12.18
N GLU A 754 3.42 1.01 11.55
CA GLU A 754 3.67 -0.05 10.57
C GLU A 754 4.04 0.45 9.18
N LYS A 755 4.09 1.78 8.95
CA LYS A 755 4.28 2.42 7.64
C LYS A 755 3.26 1.95 6.60
N SER A 756 2.05 1.61 7.04
CA SER A 756 1.00 1.02 6.20
C SER A 756 -0.09 2.00 5.76
N MET A 757 0.11 3.29 6.06
CA MET A 757 -0.81 4.38 5.72
C MET A 757 -0.82 4.64 4.21
N ASN A 758 -2.02 4.59 3.61
CA ASN A 758 -2.27 4.88 2.20
C ASN A 758 -3.46 5.85 2.06
N LEU A 759 -3.68 6.37 0.84
CA LEU A 759 -4.74 7.36 0.57
C LEU A 759 -6.13 6.85 0.94
N ALA A 760 -6.43 5.57 0.69
CA ALA A 760 -7.73 4.97 1.01
C ALA A 760 -8.00 4.95 2.53
N ILE A 761 -6.98 4.70 3.35
CA ILE A 761 -7.09 4.80 4.80
C ILE A 761 -7.26 6.26 5.22
N VAL A 762 -6.53 7.21 4.63
CA VAL A 762 -6.66 8.65 4.93
C VAL A 762 -8.06 9.18 4.60
N ASP A 763 -8.59 8.87 3.41
CA ASP A 763 -9.96 9.21 3.01
C ASP A 763 -10.99 8.58 3.95
N GLN A 764 -10.80 7.30 4.33
CA GLN A 764 -11.70 6.66 5.29
C GLN A 764 -11.57 7.23 6.71
N LEU A 765 -10.38 7.67 7.14
CA LEU A 765 -10.17 8.38 8.40
C LEU A 765 -10.91 9.72 8.40
N ALA A 766 -10.80 10.51 7.32
CA ALA A 766 -11.52 11.77 7.16
C ALA A 766 -13.04 11.57 7.31
N LYS A 767 -13.60 10.57 6.60
CA LYS A 767 -15.02 10.19 6.72
C LYS A 767 -15.42 9.75 8.12
N THR A 768 -14.53 9.04 8.81
CA THR A 768 -14.75 8.52 10.17
C THR A 768 -14.78 9.67 11.18
N LEU A 769 -13.80 10.57 11.10
CA LEU A 769 -13.68 11.75 11.94
C LEU A 769 -14.91 12.66 11.79
N ARG A 770 -15.27 12.98 10.55
CA ARG A 770 -16.50 13.75 10.23
C ARG A 770 -17.73 13.15 10.91
N LYS A 771 -17.93 11.84 10.82
CA LYS A 771 -19.10 11.16 11.42
C LYS A 771 -19.13 11.22 12.95
N ILE A 772 -17.96 11.16 13.59
CA ILE A 772 -17.85 11.26 15.06
C ILE A 772 -18.19 12.68 15.51
N ILE A 773 -17.60 13.69 14.87
CA ILE A 773 -17.76 15.10 15.27
C ILE A 773 -19.14 15.65 14.92
N ARG A 774 -19.73 15.21 13.80
CA ARG A 774 -21.02 15.69 13.29
C ARG A 774 -22.09 15.87 14.38
N ARG A 775 -22.26 14.90 15.27
CA ARG A 775 -23.32 14.93 16.28
C ARG A 775 -23.04 15.94 17.39
N GLU A 776 -21.78 16.15 17.73
CA GLU A 776 -21.38 17.18 18.69
C GLU A 776 -21.66 18.57 18.10
N VAL A 777 -21.42 18.75 16.80
CA VAL A 777 -21.80 19.97 16.07
C VAL A 777 -23.32 20.15 16.01
N GLU A 778 -24.09 19.10 15.73
CA GLU A 778 -25.56 19.14 15.79
C GLU A 778 -26.06 19.55 17.19
N THR A 779 -25.45 19.03 18.26
CA THR A 779 -25.81 19.43 19.63
C THR A 779 -25.42 20.87 19.93
N LEU A 780 -24.26 21.34 19.46
CA LEU A 780 -23.83 22.72 19.62
C LEU A 780 -24.77 23.68 18.88
N ALA A 781 -25.07 23.40 17.60
CA ALA A 781 -25.97 24.20 16.78
C ALA A 781 -27.35 24.38 17.44
N ALA A 782 -27.91 23.30 18.01
CA ALA A 782 -29.17 23.37 18.74
C ALA A 782 -29.13 24.27 20.00
N THR A 783 -27.95 24.51 20.58
CA THR A 783 -27.77 25.37 21.76
C THR A 783 -27.50 26.84 21.43
N LEU A 784 -27.14 27.17 20.18
CA LEU A 784 -26.84 28.55 19.76
C LEU A 784 -28.02 29.51 19.96
N PRO A 785 -29.27 29.18 19.55
CA PRO A 785 -30.41 30.09 19.72
C PRO A 785 -30.79 30.33 21.18
N MET A 786 -30.38 29.45 22.09
CA MET A 786 -30.71 29.53 23.52
C MET A 786 -29.70 30.35 24.34
N GLY A 787 -28.66 30.93 23.71
CA GLY A 787 -27.63 31.71 24.41
C GLY A 787 -26.80 30.90 25.41
N ASN A 788 -26.82 29.57 25.32
CA ASN A 788 -26.10 28.66 26.22
C ASN A 788 -24.81 28.09 25.58
N ALA A 789 -24.38 28.64 24.43
CA ALA A 789 -23.20 28.19 23.70
C ALA A 789 -21.92 28.27 24.55
N ASP A 790 -21.81 29.27 25.41
CA ASP A 790 -20.64 29.53 26.27
C ASP A 790 -20.41 28.44 27.32
N LYS A 791 -21.41 27.58 27.57
CA LYS A 791 -21.26 26.40 28.45
C LYS A 791 -20.75 25.18 27.69
N ASN A 792 -20.71 25.23 26.37
CA ASN A 792 -20.27 24.13 25.52
C ASN A 792 -18.78 24.30 25.19
N SER A 793 -17.99 23.37 25.69
CA SER A 793 -16.57 23.23 25.40
C SER A 793 -16.22 23.32 23.90
N PHE A 794 -17.07 22.79 23.00
CA PHE A 794 -16.83 22.87 21.55
C PHE A 794 -16.99 24.29 20.98
N ALA A 795 -17.82 25.13 21.59
CA ALA A 795 -18.01 26.51 21.15
C ALA A 795 -16.70 27.31 21.27
N HIS A 796 -16.01 27.16 22.40
CA HIS A 796 -14.69 27.80 22.63
C HIS A 796 -13.63 27.30 21.65
N HIS A 797 -13.67 26.04 21.23
CA HIS A 797 -12.72 25.53 20.24
C HIS A 797 -12.89 26.21 18.87
N TYR A 798 -14.13 26.36 18.38
CA TYR A 798 -14.39 27.09 17.14
C TYR A 798 -14.10 28.59 17.25
N GLU A 799 -14.32 29.18 18.42
CA GLU A 799 -13.97 30.59 18.70
C GLU A 799 -12.45 30.82 18.67
N ILE A 800 -11.66 29.96 19.32
CA ILE A 800 -10.19 30.01 19.27
C ILE A 800 -9.70 29.85 17.83
N GLN A 801 -10.26 28.89 17.08
CA GLN A 801 -9.88 28.66 15.68
C GLN A 801 -10.28 29.82 14.76
N ALA A 802 -11.40 30.51 15.01
CA ALA A 802 -11.76 31.74 14.30
C ALA A 802 -10.76 32.87 14.57
N ILE A 803 -10.33 33.04 15.83
CA ILE A 803 -9.29 34.01 16.21
C ILE A 803 -7.95 33.68 15.54
N GLU A 804 -7.56 32.41 15.54
CA GLU A 804 -6.34 31.94 14.86
C GLU A 804 -6.45 32.16 13.34
N ALA A 805 -7.56 31.80 12.69
CA ALA A 805 -7.72 32.02 11.25
C ALA A 805 -7.64 33.52 10.85
N GLY A 806 -8.04 34.43 11.73
CA GLY A 806 -8.01 35.88 11.53
C GLY A 806 -6.68 36.60 11.83
N LYS A 807 -5.70 35.98 12.53
CA LYS A 807 -4.39 36.57 12.90
C LYS A 807 -3.21 35.77 12.31
N ASN A 808 -2.03 36.37 12.09
CA ASN A 808 -0.78 35.64 11.73
C ASN A 808 0.02 35.08 12.92
N SER A 809 -0.37 35.36 14.17
CA SER A 809 0.52 35.13 15.32
C SER A 809 0.61 33.69 15.86
N LYS A 810 1.85 33.29 16.20
CA LYS A 810 2.26 32.19 17.11
C LYS A 810 1.85 32.48 18.56
N TYR A 811 0.57 32.48 18.89
CA TYR A 811 0.17 32.56 20.30
C TYR A 811 0.37 31.21 21.02
N THR A 812 1.12 31.25 22.11
CA THR A 812 1.38 30.11 22.99
C THR A 812 0.08 29.74 23.70
N ARG A 813 -0.46 28.54 23.46
CA ARG A 813 -1.64 28.02 24.17
C ARG A 813 -1.36 27.94 25.68
N ASN A 814 -2.14 28.65 26.48
CA ASN A 814 -2.45 28.25 27.85
C ASN A 814 -3.58 27.21 27.76
N THR A 815 -3.28 25.95 28.02
CA THR A 815 -4.25 24.85 27.87
C THR A 815 -4.77 24.43 29.24
N GLN A 816 -6.03 24.74 29.53
CA GLN A 816 -6.80 24.10 30.59
C GLN A 816 -7.08 22.61 30.27
N GLU A 817 -7.47 21.86 31.30
CA GLU A 817 -7.48 20.39 31.46
C GLU A 817 -7.75 19.49 30.24
N LEU A 818 -7.11 18.29 30.26
CA LEU A 818 -7.26 17.15 29.34
C LEU A 818 -8.72 16.65 29.24
N THR A 819 -9.53 17.38 28.48
CA THR A 819 -10.94 17.09 28.19
C THR A 819 -11.07 16.57 26.75
N ALA A 820 -12.25 16.05 26.35
CA ALA A 820 -12.54 15.58 24.98
C ALA A 820 -12.06 16.54 23.86
N LEU A 821 -12.09 17.85 24.12
CA LEU A 821 -11.55 18.89 23.24
C LEU A 821 -10.07 18.71 22.86
N SER A 822 -9.20 18.46 23.84
CA SER A 822 -7.76 18.28 23.60
C SER A 822 -7.50 17.11 22.63
N MET A 823 -8.35 16.08 22.65
CA MET A 823 -8.24 14.95 21.73
C MET A 823 -8.68 15.31 20.30
N PHE A 824 -9.69 16.15 20.13
CA PHE A 824 -10.08 16.63 18.80
C PHE A 824 -8.99 17.47 18.14
N GLU A 825 -8.35 18.36 18.90
CA GLU A 825 -7.20 19.15 18.42
C GLU A 825 -6.04 18.25 17.98
N ILE A 826 -5.68 17.25 18.80
CA ILE A 826 -4.63 16.29 18.46
C ILE A 826 -5.00 15.52 17.17
N ILE A 827 -6.25 15.06 17.04
CA ILE A 827 -6.69 14.34 15.83
C ILE A 827 -6.65 15.26 14.60
N GLY A 828 -7.07 16.52 14.72
CA GLY A 828 -6.99 17.52 13.65
C GLY A 828 -5.55 17.76 13.18
N GLU A 829 -4.62 17.99 14.11
CA GLU A 829 -3.19 18.13 13.79
C GLU A 829 -2.59 16.86 13.16
N ARG A 830 -3.01 15.68 13.62
CA ARG A 830 -2.60 14.41 13.01
C ARG A 830 -3.13 14.29 11.58
N MET A 831 -4.39 14.64 11.32
CA MET A 831 -4.95 14.62 9.96
C MET A 831 -4.19 15.58 9.03
N LYS A 832 -3.85 16.78 9.51
CA LYS A 832 -3.00 17.75 8.79
C LYS A 832 -1.61 17.17 8.50
N GLY A 833 -0.96 16.56 9.48
CA GLY A 833 0.34 15.90 9.29
C GLY A 833 0.30 14.74 8.29
N LEU A 834 -0.79 13.95 8.29
CA LEU A 834 -1.01 12.89 7.32
C LEU A 834 -1.18 13.44 5.90
N PHE A 835 -1.93 14.53 5.73
CA PHE A 835 -2.05 15.23 4.44
C PHE A 835 -0.66 15.58 3.88
N TYR A 836 0.14 16.36 4.60
CA TYR A 836 1.46 16.75 4.10
C TYR A 836 2.38 15.54 3.89
N SER A 837 2.34 14.53 4.76
CA SER A 837 3.14 13.32 4.58
C SER A 837 2.82 12.60 3.27
N VAL A 838 1.55 12.53 2.89
CA VAL A 838 1.14 11.85 1.65
C VAL A 838 1.53 12.69 0.43
N VAL A 839 1.36 14.00 0.47
CA VAL A 839 1.78 14.92 -0.61
C VAL A 839 3.30 14.84 -0.85
N VAL A 840 4.12 14.90 0.21
CA VAL A 840 5.59 14.79 0.09
C VAL A 840 6.00 13.43 -0.48
N LYS A 841 5.32 12.35 -0.08
CA LYS A 841 5.57 11.01 -0.63
C LYS A 841 5.19 10.91 -2.11
N GLU A 842 4.12 11.59 -2.54
CA GLU A 842 3.69 11.60 -3.94
C GLU A 842 4.68 12.35 -4.83
N ARG A 843 5.24 13.48 -4.37
CA ARG A 843 6.30 14.20 -5.09
C ARG A 843 7.53 13.33 -5.36
N GLN A 844 7.88 12.43 -4.44
CA GLN A 844 8.98 11.46 -4.64
C GLN A 844 8.64 10.34 -5.64
N ARG A 845 7.36 10.11 -5.91
CA ARG A 845 6.87 9.09 -6.85
C ARG A 845 6.71 9.62 -8.28
N SER A 846 6.39 10.89 -8.43
CA SER A 846 6.21 11.53 -9.73
C SER A 846 7.49 11.48 -10.57
N ARG A 847 7.35 11.38 -11.90
CA ARG A 847 8.45 11.52 -12.86
C ARG A 847 8.06 12.50 -13.95
N PRO A 848 8.96 13.41 -14.36
CA PRO A 848 8.71 14.30 -15.48
C PRO A 848 8.47 13.55 -16.80
N GLU A 849 9.10 12.38 -17.00
CA GLU A 849 8.98 11.62 -18.25
C GLU A 849 7.61 10.92 -18.42
N ASP A 850 6.80 10.85 -17.36
CA ASP A 850 5.51 10.15 -17.41
C ASP A 850 4.50 10.82 -18.37
N SER A 851 4.62 12.15 -18.57
CA SER A 851 3.75 12.93 -19.47
C SER A 851 3.93 12.60 -20.96
N LEU A 852 5.02 11.92 -21.33
CA LEU A 852 5.26 11.50 -22.72
C LEU A 852 4.35 10.35 -23.16
N HIS A 853 3.85 9.56 -22.20
CA HIS A 853 3.20 8.28 -22.49
C HIS A 853 1.77 8.18 -21.95
N VAL A 854 1.41 9.00 -20.97
CA VAL A 854 0.11 8.99 -20.28
C VAL A 854 -0.49 10.39 -20.33
N SER A 855 -1.81 10.48 -20.50
CA SER A 855 -2.52 11.76 -20.52
C SER A 855 -2.45 12.44 -19.14
N HIS A 856 -2.50 13.77 -19.11
CA HIS A 856 -2.38 14.52 -17.86
C HIS A 856 -3.54 14.23 -16.90
N VAL A 857 -4.75 13.97 -17.41
CA VAL A 857 -5.89 13.57 -16.57
C VAL A 857 -5.68 12.19 -15.95
N ASP A 858 -5.18 11.22 -16.71
CA ASP A 858 -4.89 9.89 -16.16
C ASP A 858 -3.71 9.91 -15.18
N MET A 859 -2.76 10.83 -15.36
CA MET A 859 -1.72 11.10 -14.36
C MET A 859 -2.33 11.58 -13.05
N MET A 860 -3.30 12.50 -13.07
CA MET A 860 -4.00 12.98 -11.88
C MET A 860 -4.76 11.84 -11.17
N ARG A 861 -5.51 11.02 -11.92
CA ARG A 861 -6.22 9.85 -11.37
C ARG A 861 -5.29 8.80 -10.73
N ALA A 862 -4.05 8.72 -11.19
CA ALA A 862 -3.05 7.78 -10.68
C ALA A 862 -2.38 8.24 -9.38
N ARG A 863 -2.52 9.51 -8.99
CA ARG A 863 -1.86 10.06 -7.80
C ARG A 863 -2.38 9.41 -6.52
N ARG A 864 -1.47 9.23 -5.56
CA ARG A 864 -1.76 8.61 -4.26
C ARG A 864 -1.87 9.65 -3.15
N ASP A 865 -2.13 10.90 -3.50
CA ASP A 865 -2.42 12.04 -2.62
C ASP A 865 -3.88 12.52 -2.81
N PRO A 866 -4.39 13.43 -1.96
CA PRO A 866 -5.81 13.81 -2.00
C PRO A 866 -6.12 14.86 -3.08
N VAL A 867 -5.41 14.85 -4.21
CA VAL A 867 -5.57 15.81 -5.31
C VAL A 867 -6.93 15.69 -6.01
N MET A 868 -7.50 14.49 -6.02
CA MET A 868 -8.78 14.22 -6.69
C MET A 868 -9.93 14.88 -5.94
N PRO A 869 -10.87 15.58 -6.63
CA PRO A 869 -11.94 16.35 -6.00
C PRO A 869 -12.75 15.59 -4.95
N SER A 870 -13.15 14.35 -5.24
CA SER A 870 -13.95 13.53 -4.30
C SER A 870 -13.23 13.23 -2.98
N VAL A 871 -11.89 13.11 -2.99
CA VAL A 871 -11.08 12.87 -1.78
C VAL A 871 -10.78 14.20 -1.07
N ALA A 872 -10.45 15.24 -1.85
CA ALA A 872 -10.27 16.60 -1.36
C ALA A 872 -11.50 17.08 -0.59
N HIS A 873 -12.71 16.90 -1.13
CA HIS A 873 -13.98 17.22 -0.47
C HIS A 873 -14.12 16.57 0.90
N ASN A 874 -13.87 15.26 1.00
CA ASN A 874 -13.95 14.54 2.28
C ASN A 874 -12.95 15.08 3.30
N LEU A 875 -11.75 15.46 2.84
CA LEU A 875 -10.71 16.04 3.68
C LEU A 875 -11.06 17.45 4.14
N VAL A 876 -11.54 18.32 3.23
CA VAL A 876 -12.04 19.68 3.55
C VAL A 876 -13.12 19.59 4.62
N LEU A 877 -14.10 18.71 4.44
CA LEU A 877 -15.16 18.53 5.44
C LEU A 877 -14.61 18.01 6.76
N ALA A 878 -13.73 17.00 6.75
CA ALA A 878 -13.13 16.50 8.00
C ALA A 878 -12.36 17.59 8.76
N LEU A 879 -11.62 18.44 8.05
CA LEU A 879 -10.91 19.59 8.64
C LEU A 879 -11.89 20.64 9.16
N ALA A 880 -12.97 20.94 8.43
CA ALA A 880 -14.00 21.89 8.85
C ALA A 880 -14.73 21.43 10.12
N PHE A 881 -15.11 20.15 10.18
CA PHE A 881 -15.66 19.55 11.40
C PHE A 881 -14.63 19.50 12.54
N ALA A 882 -13.33 19.41 12.24
CA ALA A 882 -12.27 19.49 13.25
C ALA A 882 -11.86 20.92 13.62
N GLY A 883 -12.51 21.96 13.07
CA GLY A 883 -12.18 23.37 13.32
C GLY A 883 -10.89 23.86 12.67
N GLN A 884 -10.24 23.07 11.82
CA GLN A 884 -8.91 23.35 11.26
C GLN A 884 -8.95 24.22 10.00
N ILE A 885 -9.43 25.46 10.16
CA ILE A 885 -9.75 26.36 9.03
C ILE A 885 -8.53 26.76 8.19
N ARG A 886 -7.40 27.08 8.84
CA ARG A 886 -6.15 27.42 8.12
C ARG A 886 -5.68 26.27 7.21
N ALA A 887 -5.83 25.03 7.68
CA ALA A 887 -5.45 23.85 6.89
C ALA A 887 -6.32 23.66 5.64
N ILE A 888 -7.59 24.09 5.68
CA ILE A 888 -8.47 24.09 4.50
C ILE A 888 -7.95 25.09 3.47
N SER A 889 -7.55 26.30 3.88
CA SER A 889 -6.99 27.29 2.95
C SER A 889 -5.69 26.80 2.30
N ASP A 890 -4.77 26.22 3.08
CA ASP A 890 -3.53 25.61 2.57
C ASP A 890 -3.85 24.49 1.55
N LEU A 891 -4.83 23.63 1.86
CA LEU A 891 -5.27 22.55 0.98
C LEU A 891 -5.84 23.09 -0.34
N MET A 892 -6.69 24.12 -0.29
CA MET A 892 -7.28 24.72 -1.50
C MET A 892 -6.24 25.39 -2.38
N LYS A 893 -5.30 26.13 -1.78
CA LYS A 893 -4.16 26.72 -2.50
C LYS A 893 -3.35 25.65 -3.21
N TRP A 894 -3.01 24.57 -2.49
CA TRP A 894 -2.30 23.44 -3.07
C TRP A 894 -3.08 22.77 -4.21
N LEU A 895 -4.38 22.52 -4.05
CA LEU A 895 -5.21 21.95 -5.11
C LEU A 895 -5.18 22.81 -6.38
N ILE A 896 -5.41 24.12 -6.25
CA ILE A 896 -5.40 25.02 -7.40
C ILE A 896 -4.06 24.98 -8.14
N GLN A 897 -2.94 24.97 -7.41
CA GLN A 897 -1.60 24.87 -8.00
C GLN A 897 -1.35 23.55 -8.74
N GLU A 898 -1.85 22.43 -8.24
CA GLU A 898 -1.63 21.13 -8.89
C GLU A 898 -2.51 20.98 -10.16
N TRP A 899 -3.66 21.66 -10.19
CA TRP A 899 -4.58 21.64 -11.33
C TRP A 899 -4.35 22.79 -12.34
N SER A 900 -3.39 23.69 -12.10
CA SER A 900 -3.09 24.84 -12.98
C SER A 900 -2.14 24.55 -14.15
N SER A 901 -1.84 23.28 -14.42
CA SER A 901 -0.96 22.92 -15.54
C SER A 901 -1.64 23.24 -16.89
N PRO A 902 -0.99 23.99 -17.80
CA PRO A 902 -1.61 24.40 -19.06
C PRO A 902 -1.98 23.21 -19.95
N ALA A 903 -1.13 22.17 -19.99
CA ALA A 903 -1.40 20.96 -20.77
C ALA A 903 -2.60 20.16 -20.22
N LEU A 904 -2.82 20.19 -18.90
CA LEU A 904 -3.99 19.58 -18.28
C LEU A 904 -5.27 20.36 -18.61
N GLN A 905 -5.20 21.69 -18.63
CA GLN A 905 -6.33 22.56 -18.96
C GLN A 905 -6.78 22.36 -20.41
N GLU A 906 -5.83 22.32 -21.35
CA GLU A 906 -6.10 22.04 -22.76
C GLU A 906 -6.78 20.66 -22.92
N GLU A 907 -6.23 19.62 -22.29
CA GLU A 907 -6.82 18.27 -22.35
C GLU A 907 -8.25 18.23 -21.80
N ILE A 908 -8.54 18.94 -20.71
CA ILE A 908 -9.89 18.99 -20.12
C ILE A 908 -10.86 19.76 -21.03
N GLN A 909 -10.44 20.88 -21.63
CA GLN A 909 -11.26 21.65 -22.55
C GLN A 909 -11.64 20.83 -23.80
N ASP A 910 -10.73 19.98 -24.28
CA ASP A 910 -10.97 19.08 -25.43
C ASP A 910 -11.96 17.95 -25.13
N MET A 911 -12.26 17.63 -23.86
CA MET A 911 -13.21 16.57 -23.51
C MET A 911 -14.68 16.94 -23.77
N GLY A 912 -15.00 18.23 -23.92
CA GLY A 912 -16.36 18.73 -24.11
C GLY A 912 -17.18 18.76 -22.82
N GLU A 913 -17.56 17.58 -22.30
CA GLU A 913 -18.24 17.45 -21.00
C GLU A 913 -17.26 16.97 -19.93
N LEU A 914 -17.19 17.70 -18.80
CA LEU A 914 -16.31 17.36 -17.69
C LEU A 914 -16.84 16.10 -16.96
N PRO A 915 -16.04 15.01 -16.86
CA PRO A 915 -16.40 13.85 -16.07
C PRO A 915 -16.66 14.20 -14.59
N GLN A 916 -17.68 13.58 -13.99
CA GLN A 916 -18.09 13.87 -12.61
C GLN A 916 -16.98 13.61 -11.56
N ASP A 917 -16.02 12.72 -11.84
CA ASP A 917 -14.89 12.47 -10.95
C ASP A 917 -13.84 13.60 -10.93
N LEU A 918 -13.87 14.49 -11.94
CA LEU A 918 -13.00 15.66 -12.09
C LEU A 918 -13.68 16.97 -11.67
N ASP A 919 -14.98 16.95 -11.37
CA ASP A 919 -15.72 18.12 -10.95
C ASP A 919 -15.37 18.53 -9.51
N MET A 920 -14.90 19.79 -9.34
CA MET A 920 -14.48 20.35 -8.06
C MET A 920 -15.59 21.15 -7.36
N ILE A 921 -16.79 21.27 -7.95
CA ILE A 921 -17.86 22.14 -7.45
C ILE A 921 -18.19 21.89 -5.97
N GLU A 922 -18.34 20.63 -5.55
CA GLU A 922 -18.66 20.30 -4.15
C GLU A 922 -17.55 20.73 -3.18
N THR A 923 -16.29 20.64 -3.60
CA THR A 923 -15.13 21.04 -2.79
C THR A 923 -15.06 22.56 -2.66
N LEU A 924 -15.32 23.28 -3.74
CA LEU A 924 -15.39 24.75 -3.74
C LEU A 924 -16.56 25.23 -2.87
N CYS A 925 -17.75 24.63 -3.00
CA CYS A 925 -18.88 24.93 -2.12
C CYS A 925 -18.55 24.69 -0.64
N ALA A 926 -17.85 23.60 -0.31
CA ALA A 926 -17.42 23.34 1.06
C ALA A 926 -16.41 24.39 1.58
N PHE A 927 -15.48 24.87 0.74
CA PHE A 927 -14.58 25.97 1.10
C PHE A 927 -15.35 27.27 1.39
N ARG A 928 -16.25 27.68 0.48
CA ARG A 928 -17.10 28.87 0.65
C ARG A 928 -18.02 28.77 1.87
N ALA A 929 -18.51 27.56 2.15
CA ALA A 929 -19.40 27.30 3.28
C ALA A 929 -18.68 27.35 4.64
N PHE A 930 -17.42 26.93 4.73
CA PHE A 930 -16.80 26.68 6.06
C PHE A 930 -15.49 27.44 6.31
N ALA A 931 -14.73 27.75 5.27
CA ALA A 931 -13.45 28.44 5.40
C ALA A 931 -13.55 29.93 5.06
N GLU A 932 -14.19 30.29 3.94
CA GLU A 932 -14.37 31.69 3.50
C GLU A 932 -14.87 32.64 4.62
N PRO A 933 -15.83 32.27 5.49
CA PRO A 933 -16.31 33.18 6.54
C PRO A 933 -15.29 33.53 7.63
N LEU A 934 -14.24 32.71 7.77
CA LEU A 934 -13.27 32.77 8.87
C LEU A 934 -11.84 33.07 8.38
N VAL A 935 -11.58 32.93 7.08
CA VAL A 935 -10.29 33.21 6.44
C VAL A 935 -10.25 34.68 5.97
N ARG A 936 -9.07 35.30 6.00
CA ARG A 936 -8.88 36.69 5.54
C ARG A 936 -9.28 36.87 4.06
N PRO A 937 -9.90 38.01 3.67
CA PRO A 937 -10.32 38.27 2.29
C PRO A 937 -9.24 38.06 1.24
N ARG A 938 -8.01 38.55 1.47
CA ARG A 938 -6.86 38.35 0.56
C ARG A 938 -6.59 36.87 0.23
N LYS A 939 -6.72 35.96 1.20
CA LYS A 939 -6.51 34.51 0.99
C LYS A 939 -7.68 33.87 0.21
N VAL A 940 -8.90 34.38 0.39
CA VAL A 940 -10.07 33.98 -0.40
C VAL A 940 -9.91 34.45 -1.84
N GLU A 941 -9.47 35.70 -2.05
CA GLU A 941 -9.20 36.27 -3.37
C GLU A 941 -8.11 35.50 -4.12
N GLN A 942 -7.05 35.05 -3.44
CA GLN A 942 -6.02 34.19 -4.05
C GLN A 942 -6.61 32.85 -4.55
N VAL A 943 -7.47 32.21 -3.75
CA VAL A 943 -8.14 30.96 -4.12
C VAL A 943 -9.12 31.19 -5.28
N MET A 944 -9.92 32.26 -5.20
CA MET A 944 -10.87 32.64 -6.26
C MET A 944 -10.15 32.99 -7.56
N GLY A 945 -9.12 33.83 -7.51
CA GLY A 945 -8.29 34.22 -8.65
C GLY A 945 -7.68 33.01 -9.33
N GLY A 946 -7.08 32.09 -8.56
CA GLY A 946 -6.50 30.87 -9.14
C GLY A 946 -7.52 29.91 -9.75
N VAL A 947 -8.76 29.82 -9.22
CA VAL A 947 -9.84 29.04 -9.86
C VAL A 947 -10.26 29.69 -11.18
N MET A 948 -10.43 31.02 -11.19
CA MET A 948 -10.83 31.76 -12.38
C MET A 948 -9.75 31.72 -13.47
N GLU A 949 -8.47 31.82 -13.09
CA GLU A 949 -7.33 31.69 -14.00
C GLU A 949 -7.23 30.29 -14.62
N ASN A 950 -7.61 29.25 -13.87
CA ASN A 950 -7.59 27.88 -14.39
C ASN A 950 -8.59 27.65 -15.52
N GLY A 951 -9.69 28.41 -15.59
CA GLY A 951 -10.70 28.33 -16.65
C GLY A 951 -11.45 27.00 -16.77
N VAL A 952 -11.19 26.02 -15.89
CA VAL A 952 -11.80 24.68 -15.88
C VAL A 952 -13.08 24.64 -15.05
N TRP A 953 -13.12 25.36 -13.93
CA TRP A 953 -14.28 25.39 -13.02
C TRP A 953 -14.75 26.82 -12.82
N GLU A 954 -16.06 26.96 -12.66
CA GLU A 954 -16.66 28.22 -12.29
C GLU A 954 -16.63 28.40 -10.77
N TRP A 955 -16.41 29.63 -10.31
CA TRP A 955 -16.53 29.94 -8.90
C TRP A 955 -18.01 29.84 -8.48
N PRO A 956 -18.38 28.99 -7.49
CA PRO A 956 -19.76 28.82 -7.11
C PRO A 956 -20.35 30.13 -6.60
N ASP A 957 -21.55 30.49 -7.04
CA ASP A 957 -22.30 31.62 -6.47
C ASP A 957 -22.98 31.23 -5.15
N ASP A 958 -23.59 32.20 -4.46
CA ASP A 958 -24.25 31.96 -3.19
C ASP A 958 -25.45 31.01 -3.32
N SER A 959 -26.12 31.01 -4.49
CA SER A 959 -27.26 30.14 -4.75
C SER A 959 -26.86 28.66 -4.84
N VAL A 960 -25.75 28.36 -5.52
CA VAL A 960 -25.17 27.01 -5.62
C VAL A 960 -24.67 26.54 -4.26
N VAL A 961 -24.05 27.41 -3.47
CA VAL A 961 -23.60 27.08 -2.11
C VAL A 961 -24.79 26.73 -1.21
N GLU A 962 -25.89 27.47 -1.27
CA GLU A 962 -27.08 27.17 -0.47
C GLU A 962 -27.71 25.84 -0.89
N LYS A 963 -27.85 25.59 -2.20
CA LYS A 963 -28.33 24.31 -2.73
C LYS A 963 -27.43 23.14 -2.32
N TYR A 964 -26.12 23.35 -2.27
CA TYR A 964 -25.16 22.38 -1.76
C TYR A 964 -25.42 22.08 -0.27
N ILE A 965 -25.61 23.10 0.57
CA ILE A 965 -25.91 22.93 2.00
C ILE A 965 -27.23 22.17 2.21
N GLU A 966 -28.27 22.54 1.47
CA GLU A 966 -29.60 21.91 1.54
C GLU A 966 -29.57 20.43 1.10
N SER A 967 -28.87 20.13 0.00
CA SER A 967 -28.79 18.78 -0.57
C SER A 967 -27.95 17.82 0.27
N HIS A 968 -26.94 18.31 1.01
CA HIS A 968 -25.99 17.45 1.69
C HIS A 968 -26.44 16.92 3.06
N GLY A 969 -27.55 17.42 3.64
CA GLY A 969 -28.41 16.81 4.68
C GLY A 969 -27.76 16.20 5.95
N ASN A 970 -26.45 16.38 6.17
CA ASN A 970 -25.65 15.56 7.09
C ASN A 970 -24.83 16.40 8.09
N GLY A 971 -25.47 17.26 8.87
CA GLY A 971 -24.77 18.14 9.83
C GLY A 971 -24.06 19.33 9.18
N VAL A 972 -24.23 19.51 7.86
CA VAL A 972 -23.54 20.51 7.04
C VAL A 972 -24.14 21.89 7.28
N LYS A 973 -25.47 21.98 7.41
CA LYS A 973 -26.18 23.19 7.77
C LYS A 973 -25.85 23.62 9.20
N GLU A 974 -25.89 22.68 10.14
CA GLU A 974 -25.55 22.90 11.54
C GLU A 974 -24.10 23.38 11.71
N LEU A 975 -23.17 22.83 10.92
CA LEU A 975 -21.79 23.32 10.89
C LEU A 975 -21.70 24.76 10.37
N ARG A 976 -22.46 25.11 9.33
CA ARG A 976 -22.50 26.47 8.79
C ARG A 976 -23.01 27.46 9.86
N ASP A 977 -24.05 27.09 10.60
CA ASP A 977 -24.59 27.91 11.69
C ASP A 977 -23.55 28.15 12.79
N VAL A 978 -22.80 27.10 13.18
CA VAL A 978 -21.70 27.21 14.16
C VAL A 978 -20.57 28.09 13.66
N VAL A 979 -20.19 27.98 12.38
CA VAL A 979 -19.12 28.79 11.77
C VAL A 979 -19.52 30.27 11.71
N ILE A 980 -20.76 30.58 11.30
CA ILE A 980 -21.27 31.96 11.28
C ILE A 980 -21.31 32.54 12.70
N TRP A 981 -21.78 31.76 13.67
CA TRP A 981 -21.79 32.17 15.08
C TRP A 981 -20.38 32.50 15.59
N ALA A 982 -19.39 31.65 15.29
CA ALA A 982 -18.01 31.87 15.70
C ALA A 982 -17.41 33.13 15.07
N ARG A 983 -17.71 33.40 13.79
CA ARG A 983 -17.32 34.63 13.09
C ARG A 983 -17.91 35.86 13.77
N ASP A 984 -19.22 35.88 14.01
CA ASP A 984 -19.91 37.05 14.56
C ASP A 984 -19.39 37.38 15.97
N ARG A 985 -19.06 36.36 16.75
CA ARG A 985 -18.43 36.50 18.06
C ARG A 985 -17.00 37.03 17.97
N PHE A 986 -16.20 36.53 17.03
CA PHE A 986 -14.87 37.08 16.75
C PHE A 986 -14.92 38.57 16.37
N LEU A 987 -15.84 38.96 15.48
CA LEU A 987 -16.02 40.36 15.07
C LEU A 987 -16.48 41.24 16.24
N TYR A 988 -17.38 40.72 17.08
CA TYR A 988 -17.80 41.41 18.30
C TYR A 988 -16.63 41.65 19.28
N HIS A 989 -15.78 40.64 19.52
CA HIS A 989 -14.60 40.78 20.38
C HIS A 989 -13.49 41.65 19.76
N ARG A 990 -13.34 41.65 18.44
CA ARG A 990 -12.40 42.53 17.73
C ARG A 990 -12.81 43.99 17.90
N ASN A 991 -14.09 44.30 17.76
CA ASN A 991 -14.61 45.67 17.86
C ASN A 991 -14.71 46.19 19.30
N ASN A 992 -14.61 45.31 20.31
CA ASN A 992 -14.77 45.66 21.74
C ASN A 992 -13.51 45.35 22.59
N ARG A 993 -12.29 45.53 22.07
CA ARG A 993 -11.05 45.29 22.85
C ARG A 993 -10.95 46.23 24.07
N ILE A 994 -11.49 45.81 25.22
CA ILE A 994 -11.03 46.22 26.55
C ILE A 994 -10.12 45.11 27.07
N THR A 995 -8.90 45.53 27.43
CA THR A 995 -7.86 44.80 28.14
C THR A 995 -8.39 43.90 29.25
N ASP A 996 -8.04 42.62 29.24
CA ASP A 996 -7.93 41.86 30.48
C ASP A 996 -6.66 41.02 30.46
N VAL A 997 -5.67 41.52 31.19
CA VAL A 997 -4.43 40.85 31.53
C VAL A 997 -4.70 40.16 32.84
N HIS A 998 -4.93 38.85 32.84
CA HIS A 998 -4.57 37.96 33.94
C HIS A 998 -4.72 36.51 33.48
N ASP A 999 -3.60 35.81 33.32
CA ASP A 999 -3.62 34.37 33.52
C ASP A 999 -2.34 33.88 34.20
N LEU A 1000 -2.57 33.28 35.36
CA LEU A 1000 -1.60 32.78 36.31
C LEU A 1000 -0.99 31.45 35.84
N ASN A 1001 0.32 31.38 36.00
CA ASN A 1001 1.16 30.18 35.99
C ASN A 1001 0.63 29.07 36.89
N LEU A 1002 0.63 27.81 36.43
CA LEU A 1002 0.89 26.61 37.24
C LEU A 1002 1.27 25.39 36.38
N ASP A 1003 2.08 24.53 36.98
CA ASP A 1003 3.03 23.58 36.37
C ASP A 1003 2.44 22.15 36.15
N TRP A 1004 2.86 21.45 35.06
CA TRP A 1004 2.84 20.00 34.69
C TRP A 1004 2.21 19.67 33.30
N THR A 1005 2.59 18.68 32.46
CA THR A 1005 3.65 17.65 32.40
C THR A 1005 4.58 17.83 31.20
N LYS A 1006 5.90 17.85 31.44
CA LYS A 1006 6.94 18.01 30.41
C LYS A 1006 6.99 16.92 29.33
N THR A 1007 6.32 15.79 29.50
CA THR A 1007 6.46 14.63 28.60
C THR A 1007 5.45 14.63 27.44
N GLN A 1008 4.20 15.09 27.65
CA GLN A 1008 3.20 15.16 26.58
C GLN A 1008 3.33 16.44 25.75
N GLN A 1009 3.69 17.56 26.37
CA GLN A 1009 4.00 18.81 25.68
C GLN A 1009 5.23 18.67 24.76
N ARG A 1010 6.21 17.86 25.16
CA ARG A 1010 7.35 17.53 24.31
C ARG A 1010 6.92 16.73 23.07
N ASN A 1011 6.05 15.74 23.23
CA ASN A 1011 5.53 14.97 22.09
C ASN A 1011 4.69 15.85 21.15
N LEU A 1012 3.84 16.73 21.68
CA LEU A 1012 3.03 17.64 20.85
C LEU A 1012 3.88 18.69 20.14
N ARG A 1013 4.90 19.27 20.80
CA ARG A 1013 5.86 20.19 20.17
C ARG A 1013 6.68 19.49 19.10
N GLU A 1014 7.24 18.31 19.40
CA GLU A 1014 7.97 17.49 18.41
C GLU A 1014 7.06 17.13 17.22
N GLN A 1015 5.77 16.89 17.45
CA GLN A 1015 4.79 16.68 16.36
C GLN A 1015 4.53 17.95 15.55
N LEU A 1016 4.32 19.10 16.20
CA LEU A 1016 4.08 20.37 15.54
C LEU A 1016 5.29 20.79 14.68
N ASP A 1017 6.51 20.60 15.19
CA ASP A 1017 7.76 20.87 14.48
C ASP A 1017 7.88 20.00 13.23
N VAL A 1018 7.51 18.72 13.31
CA VAL A 1018 7.49 17.80 12.15
C VAL A 1018 6.42 18.20 11.13
N VAL A 1019 5.22 18.58 11.59
CA VAL A 1019 4.14 19.06 10.69
C VAL A 1019 4.56 20.33 9.97
N ASN A 1020 5.22 21.26 10.68
CA ASN A 1020 5.72 22.51 10.10
C ASN A 1020 6.90 22.24 9.13
N GLU A 1021 7.78 21.28 9.42
CA GLU A 1021 8.82 20.84 8.48
C GLU A 1021 8.21 20.23 7.21
N LEU A 1022 7.16 19.41 7.35
CA LEU A 1022 6.45 18.84 6.20
C LEU A 1022 5.71 19.92 5.39
N ARG A 1023 5.05 20.88 6.06
CA ARG A 1023 4.41 22.04 5.41
C ARG A 1023 5.41 22.81 4.55
N ARG A 1024 6.59 23.13 5.10
CA ARG A 1024 7.67 23.80 4.35
C ARG A 1024 8.15 23.00 3.13
N LYS A 1025 8.19 21.66 3.22
CA LYS A 1025 8.51 20.81 2.07
C LYS A 1025 7.41 20.81 0.98
N VAL A 1026 6.16 21.12 1.34
CA VAL A 1026 5.05 21.22 0.39
C VAL A 1026 5.03 22.60 -0.28
N PHE A 1027 5.14 23.68 0.50
CA PHE A 1027 5.13 25.07 0.00
C PHE A 1027 6.55 25.64 -0.11
N ALA A 1028 7.50 24.88 -0.69
CA ALA A 1028 8.93 25.15 -0.64
C ALA A 1028 9.38 26.39 -1.45
N THR A 1029 8.94 27.58 -1.05
CA THR A 1029 9.39 28.88 -1.57
C THR A 1029 9.81 29.77 -0.40
N ASP A 1030 11.09 30.17 -0.37
CA ASP A 1030 11.59 31.25 0.51
C ASP A 1030 10.79 32.56 0.28
N ASN A 1031 10.11 32.70 -0.88
CA ASN A 1031 9.18 33.78 -1.17
C ASN A 1031 7.91 33.78 -0.30
N ASP A 1032 7.43 32.63 0.19
CA ASP A 1032 6.24 32.61 1.05
C ASP A 1032 6.59 33.09 2.48
N GLU A 1033 7.80 32.80 2.96
CA GLU A 1033 8.31 33.34 4.24
C GLU A 1033 8.64 34.83 4.12
N LEU A 1034 9.23 35.28 2.99
CA LEU A 1034 9.47 36.72 2.72
C LEU A 1034 8.18 37.53 2.52
N MET A 1035 7.17 36.97 1.84
CA MET A 1035 5.85 37.60 1.72
C MET A 1035 5.13 37.60 3.07
N GLU A 1036 5.24 36.56 3.90
CA GLU A 1036 4.68 36.55 5.26
C GLU A 1036 5.42 37.57 6.18
N GLU A 1037 6.73 37.76 6.03
CA GLU A 1037 7.51 38.79 6.75
C GLU A 1037 7.19 40.23 6.27
N GLU A 1038 7.09 40.46 4.96
CA GLU A 1038 6.64 41.75 4.39
C GLU A 1038 5.18 42.07 4.77
N GLU A 1039 4.31 41.05 4.83
CA GLU A 1039 2.93 41.18 5.34
C GLU A 1039 2.89 41.51 6.83
N GLU A 1040 3.80 40.97 7.66
CA GLU A 1040 3.91 41.30 9.10
C GLU A 1040 4.34 42.76 9.32
N ASP A 1041 5.25 43.28 8.48
CA ASP A 1041 5.71 44.66 8.54
C ASP A 1041 4.62 45.66 8.05
N GLU A 1042 3.83 45.33 7.03
CA GLU A 1042 2.68 46.14 6.61
C GLU A 1042 1.55 46.15 7.64
N GLU A 1043 1.23 45.00 8.27
CA GLU A 1043 0.16 44.86 9.26
C GLU A 1043 0.51 45.60 10.58
N ALA A 1044 1.80 45.58 10.98
CA ALA A 1044 2.29 46.37 12.12
C ALA A 1044 2.17 47.89 11.86
N ASN A 1045 2.28 48.30 10.60
CA ASN A 1045 2.14 49.70 10.19
C ASN A 1045 0.66 50.14 10.15
N GLU A 1046 -0.24 49.29 9.65
CA GLU A 1046 -1.70 49.55 9.66
C GLU A 1046 -2.29 49.53 11.09
N GLU A 1047 -1.84 48.62 11.97
CA GLU A 1047 -2.22 48.61 13.40
C GLU A 1047 -1.67 49.84 14.16
N ALA A 1048 -0.47 50.33 13.78
CA ALA A 1048 0.09 51.55 14.35
C ALA A 1048 -0.66 52.81 13.89
N GLU A 1049 -1.03 52.91 12.61
CA GLU A 1049 -1.84 54.01 12.09
C GLU A 1049 -3.23 54.03 12.74
N THR A 1050 -3.89 52.88 12.87
CA THR A 1050 -5.22 52.82 13.52
C THR A 1050 -5.18 53.17 15.00
N MET A 1051 -4.14 52.78 15.75
CA MET A 1051 -3.95 53.26 17.13
C MET A 1051 -3.66 54.76 17.21
N GLU A 1052 -2.91 55.34 16.26
CA GLU A 1052 -2.70 56.79 16.22
C GLU A 1052 -4.00 57.57 15.96
N TRP A 1053 -4.90 57.03 15.11
CA TRP A 1053 -6.21 57.61 14.85
C TRP A 1053 -7.13 57.52 16.08
N GLU A 1054 -7.18 56.37 16.77
CA GLU A 1054 -7.97 56.20 18.00
C GLU A 1054 -7.45 57.10 19.15
N GLU A 1055 -6.12 57.23 19.30
CA GLU A 1055 -5.53 58.17 20.25
C GLU A 1055 -5.79 59.64 19.90
N ALA A 1056 -5.89 59.98 18.61
CA ALA A 1056 -6.24 61.32 18.15
C ALA A 1056 -7.71 61.65 18.47
N GLU A 1057 -8.61 60.68 18.29
CA GLU A 1057 -10.04 60.82 18.60
C GLU A 1057 -10.27 60.94 20.12
N GLU A 1058 -9.57 60.15 20.94
CA GLU A 1058 -9.59 60.31 22.41
C GLU A 1058 -9.01 61.65 22.86
N ARG A 1059 -7.98 62.17 22.19
CA ARG A 1059 -7.42 63.51 22.48
C ARG A 1059 -8.40 64.62 22.09
N GLU A 1060 -9.13 64.48 20.99
CA GLU A 1060 -10.19 65.42 20.61
C GLU A 1060 -11.38 65.36 21.58
N GLU A 1061 -11.86 64.18 21.96
CA GLU A 1061 -12.92 64.05 22.96
C GLU A 1061 -12.51 64.61 24.33
N LYS A 1062 -11.25 64.43 24.71
CA LYS A 1062 -10.69 65.01 25.95
C LYS A 1062 -10.55 66.52 25.86
N ALA A 1063 -10.12 67.07 24.72
CA ALA A 1063 -10.05 68.51 24.50
C ALA A 1063 -11.45 69.17 24.49
N VAL A 1064 -12.46 68.47 23.96
CA VAL A 1064 -13.87 68.91 23.99
C VAL A 1064 -14.43 68.86 25.42
N ARG A 1065 -14.05 67.86 26.23
CA ARG A 1065 -14.39 67.80 27.66
C ARG A 1065 -13.72 68.91 28.47
N ASP A 1066 -12.45 69.21 28.21
CA ASP A 1066 -11.68 70.23 28.92
C ASP A 1066 -12.09 71.67 28.51
N GLN A 1067 -12.71 71.86 27.33
CA GLN A 1067 -13.35 73.12 26.94
C GLN A 1067 -14.77 73.31 27.51
N ALA A 1068 -15.40 72.22 27.97
CA ALA A 1068 -16.73 72.23 28.58
C ALA A 1068 -16.70 72.36 30.12
N ALA A 1069 -15.52 72.26 30.73
CA ALA A 1069 -15.24 72.50 32.16
C ALA A 1069 -14.67 73.91 32.37
#